data_AF-A0A016SAJ1-F1
#
_entry.id   AF-A0A016SAJ1-F1
#
_cell.length_a   1.000
_cell.length_b   1.000
_cell.length_c   1.000
_cell.angle_alpha   90.00
_cell.angle_beta   90.00
_cell.angle_gamma   90.00
#
_symmetry.space_group_name_H-M   'P 1'
#
loop_
_entity.id
_entity.type
_entity.pdbx_description
1 polymer ?
#
loop_
_entity_poly.entity_id
_entity_poly.type
_entity_poly.pdbx_seq_one_letter_code
_entity_poly.pdbx_strand_id
1 'polypeptide(L)'
;MWWPALLACLLLAISPSETAPTTKNDDLILNLPGLTFSPTFKQYSGYLPATQGNYLHYWLVEAQNEPQWAPLLLWLNGGPGCSSLGGLFTENGPFHPSADGMSLVENVHSWNKAANVLYLESPRDIGYSYRDSYTYGQDTYYNDDKTATDNALALKAFFQRFPEYQKRNFYITGESYGGVYVPTLTNLVIKMIQNGTLPNVKLAGMAVGNGELSSDQQTNSAVDLLYYRGMLGMQQFDSLKSCCVDDYDQPLTYCNFSQFVVVDDFGNLSPNNNTNDPKAIQCGKLITSFAMDSVWSTANDVYNSYQDCYNFTSLSSGGLKGEAGRRTWKSIMGSKRLRASVQQSQALQSMFSTGSNPFVDQGALYNQGSTDAMGGFACYMDSATQIYLNLPQVRKALHIPDSLPQWVDCNMPVNTQYYHQQNHDMTPVFQSILDSGYHVNMLIYNGDVDMACNFLGDEWFMENLAGSVYKFDLFSDRVAWNYTRGSFLPQLGGYVKSWTYNNSAIDLLTVKGAGHFVPTDRPGPALQMIYNFMHTGNYNRSVPFSLDPQPLYTKFAAPPQPSFTRKQADRVWSLPGVTYELNFKQYSGYLNGVPGNYLHYWLLESQTNPQSDPLVLWLNGGPGCSSLMGLLSELGPFHPNSDGMTLFENVYSWNKAANMLFLESPRNVGFSTQNMSINPDTVYNDEKTAYDSMLALKDFLTVFPEYNGRQFFVTGE
;
A
#
# COMPACT_ATOMS: atom_id res chain seq x y z
N MET A 1 -25.78 90.43 0.46
CA MET A 1 -24.35 90.16 0.15
C MET A 1 -23.82 89.32 1.28
N TRP A 2 -23.16 88.19 1.01
CA TRP A 2 -22.05 87.55 1.76
C TRP A 2 -21.77 86.17 1.11
N TRP A 3 -20.48 85.84 1.01
CA TRP A 3 -19.88 84.67 0.33
C TRP A 3 -20.27 83.30 0.90
N PRO A 4 -19.99 82.21 0.15
CA PRO A 4 -19.53 80.96 0.74
C PRO A 4 -18.07 80.64 0.35
N ALA A 5 -17.33 80.17 1.35
CA ALA A 5 -16.02 79.55 1.25
C ALA A 5 -16.16 78.06 0.91
N LEU A 6 -15.35 77.57 -0.03
CA LEU A 6 -15.17 76.14 -0.29
C LEU A 6 -13.72 75.78 0.05
N LEU A 7 -13.56 74.98 1.11
CA LEU A 7 -12.30 74.34 1.50
C LEU A 7 -11.90 73.29 0.47
N ALA A 8 -10.66 73.37 -0.02
CA ALA A 8 -9.98 72.29 -0.69
C ALA A 8 -9.38 71.33 0.36
N CYS A 9 -9.87 70.08 0.40
CA CYS A 9 -9.21 68.98 1.11
C CYS A 9 -8.33 68.21 0.11
N LEU A 10 -7.01 68.19 0.35
CA LEU A 10 -6.09 67.26 -0.29
C LEU A 10 -6.46 65.83 0.09
N LEU A 11 -6.83 65.01 -0.90
CA LEU A 11 -6.83 63.55 -0.78
C LEU A 11 -5.46 63.03 -1.20
N LEU A 12 -4.65 62.65 -0.20
CA LEU A 12 -3.50 61.77 -0.40
C LEU A 12 -4.03 60.41 -0.89
N ALA A 13 -3.75 60.09 -2.14
CA ALA A 13 -3.95 58.74 -2.67
C ALA A 13 -2.99 57.79 -1.94
N ILE A 14 -3.54 56.99 -1.04
CA ILE A 14 -2.84 55.84 -0.46
C ILE A 14 -2.81 54.78 -1.58
N SER A 15 -1.64 54.57 -2.15
CA SER A 15 -1.36 53.40 -3.00
C SER A 15 -1.65 52.12 -2.20
N PRO A 16 -2.23 51.07 -2.82
CA PRO A 16 -2.45 49.81 -2.13
C PRO A 16 -1.10 49.27 -1.66
N SER A 17 -1.02 48.94 -0.38
CA SER A 17 0.15 48.36 0.27
C SER A 17 0.57 47.09 -0.48
N GLU A 18 1.85 46.97 -0.81
CA GLU A 18 2.49 45.68 -1.08
C GLU A 18 2.08 44.71 0.03
N THR A 19 1.40 43.63 -0.34
CA THR A 19 1.10 42.53 0.58
C THR A 19 2.42 42.02 1.15
N ALA A 20 2.53 41.93 2.47
CA ALA A 20 3.75 41.45 3.13
C ALA A 20 4.20 40.11 2.50
N PRO A 21 5.50 39.89 2.28
CA PRO A 21 5.99 38.65 1.67
C PRO A 21 5.60 37.46 2.53
N THR A 22 5.01 36.42 1.91
CA THR A 22 4.59 35.20 2.58
C THR A 22 5.80 34.48 3.20
N THR A 23 5.71 34.21 4.49
CA THR A 23 6.73 33.49 5.25
C THR A 23 6.39 32.01 5.30
N LYS A 24 7.36 31.14 5.60
CA LYS A 24 7.08 29.71 5.79
C LYS A 24 6.05 29.42 6.88
N ASN A 25 5.92 30.30 7.87
CA ASN A 25 4.97 30.11 8.96
C ASN A 25 3.52 30.30 8.50
N ASP A 26 3.29 31.05 7.43
CA ASP A 26 1.97 31.22 6.83
C ASP A 26 1.50 29.93 6.14
N ASP A 27 2.45 29.08 5.72
CA ASP A 27 2.17 27.79 5.08
C ASP A 27 2.06 26.64 6.12
N LEU A 28 2.29 26.87 7.42
CA LEU A 28 2.33 25.81 8.45
C LEU A 28 0.95 25.18 8.69
N ILE A 29 0.83 23.87 8.53
CA ILE A 29 -0.41 23.13 8.83
C ILE A 29 -0.47 22.85 10.34
N LEU A 30 -1.35 23.55 11.04
CA LEU A 30 -1.51 23.42 12.50
C LEU A 30 -2.34 22.21 12.91
N ASN A 31 -3.46 21.96 12.22
CA ASN A 31 -4.39 20.87 12.53
C ASN A 31 -4.88 20.24 11.23
N LEU A 32 -4.36 19.06 10.91
CA LEU A 32 -4.84 18.27 9.78
C LEU A 32 -6.05 17.42 10.22
N PRO A 33 -7.24 17.61 9.66
CA PRO A 33 -8.43 16.84 10.02
C PRO A 33 -8.25 15.33 9.81
N GLY A 34 -9.03 14.50 10.50
CA GLY A 34 -9.02 13.05 10.23
C GLY A 34 -7.82 12.26 10.75
N LEU A 35 -6.75 12.88 11.24
CA LEU A 35 -5.61 12.18 11.83
C LEU A 35 -6.04 11.25 12.97
N THR A 36 -5.67 9.97 12.87
CA THR A 36 -5.93 8.95 13.88
C THR A 36 -4.82 8.79 14.90
N PHE A 37 -3.66 9.41 14.66
CA PHE A 37 -2.47 9.39 15.51
C PHE A 37 -1.90 10.81 15.65
N SER A 38 -0.85 10.99 16.47
CA SER A 38 -0.17 12.28 16.65
C SER A 38 1.13 12.35 15.83
N PRO A 39 1.19 13.12 14.73
CA PRO A 39 2.44 13.37 14.01
C PRO A 39 3.48 14.06 14.89
N THR A 40 4.73 13.62 14.81
CA THR A 40 5.88 14.17 15.57
C THR A 40 6.70 15.19 14.77
N PHE A 41 6.28 15.50 13.55
CA PHE A 41 6.98 16.34 12.59
C PHE A 41 6.10 17.51 12.15
N LYS A 42 6.71 18.59 11.68
CA LYS A 42 5.98 19.72 11.08
C LYS A 42 5.68 19.43 9.62
N GLN A 43 4.65 20.10 9.12
CA GLN A 43 4.25 20.02 7.73
C GLN A 43 3.70 21.36 7.27
N TYR A 44 3.97 21.70 6.00
CA TYR A 44 3.65 22.98 5.40
C TYR A 44 2.97 22.75 4.06
N SER A 45 1.93 23.51 3.76
CA SER A 45 1.22 23.48 2.49
C SER A 45 0.95 24.90 2.03
N GLY A 46 1.27 25.20 0.78
CA GLY A 46 1.11 26.53 0.20
C GLY A 46 1.48 26.55 -1.28
N TYR A 47 1.85 27.73 -1.77
CA TYR A 47 2.10 27.96 -3.19
C TYR A 47 3.48 28.56 -3.46
N LEU A 48 4.15 28.02 -4.48
CA LEU A 48 5.43 28.50 -4.97
C LEU A 48 5.23 29.18 -6.33
N PRO A 49 5.63 30.45 -6.49
CA PRO A 49 5.59 31.12 -7.79
C PRO A 49 6.57 30.45 -8.76
N ALA A 50 6.09 30.19 -9.98
CA ALA A 50 6.86 29.61 -11.07
C ALA A 50 7.08 30.66 -12.18
N THR A 51 6.86 30.32 -13.46
CA THR A 51 6.75 31.36 -14.50
C THR A 51 5.54 32.26 -14.28
N GLN A 52 5.54 33.42 -14.94
CA GLN A 52 4.55 34.47 -14.69
C GLN A 52 3.11 33.98 -14.79
N GLY A 53 2.38 34.10 -13.68
CA GLY A 53 0.99 33.69 -13.53
C GLY A 53 0.79 32.26 -13.08
N ASN A 54 1.83 31.42 -13.02
CA ASN A 54 1.74 30.03 -12.57
C ASN A 54 2.16 29.91 -11.10
N TYR A 55 1.37 29.17 -10.33
CA TYR A 55 1.60 28.90 -8.91
C TYR A 55 1.47 27.40 -8.67
N LEU A 56 2.57 26.78 -8.22
CA LEU A 56 2.60 25.36 -7.93
C LEU A 56 2.30 25.12 -6.45
N HIS A 57 1.28 24.30 -6.17
CA HIS A 57 1.00 23.82 -4.83
C HIS A 57 2.10 22.87 -4.39
N TYR A 58 2.51 22.99 -3.13
CA TYR A 58 3.44 22.08 -2.50
C TYR A 58 2.94 21.62 -1.14
N TRP A 59 3.37 20.43 -0.73
CA TRP A 59 3.25 19.94 0.63
C TRP A 59 4.61 19.42 1.10
N LEU A 60 5.23 20.13 2.05
CA LEU A 60 6.45 19.70 2.72
C LEU A 60 6.09 18.95 4.01
N VAL A 61 6.60 17.73 4.17
CA VAL A 61 6.58 17.00 5.44
C VAL A 61 8.02 16.89 5.96
N GLU A 62 8.29 17.46 7.14
CA GLU A 62 9.62 17.39 7.74
C GLU A 62 9.97 15.95 8.15
N ALA A 63 11.27 15.69 8.26
CA ALA A 63 11.73 14.37 8.69
C ALA A 63 11.27 14.06 10.12
N GLN A 64 10.89 12.81 10.38
CA GLN A 64 10.42 12.37 11.72
C GLN A 64 11.53 12.41 12.77
N ASN A 65 12.79 12.29 12.35
CA ASN A 65 13.97 12.32 13.21
C ASN A 65 14.95 13.38 12.70
N GLU A 66 15.41 14.25 13.60
CA GLU A 66 16.42 15.28 13.33
C GLU A 66 16.17 16.06 12.02
N PRO A 67 14.98 16.66 11.83
CA PRO A 67 14.62 17.32 10.58
C PRO A 67 15.59 18.40 10.17
N GLN A 68 16.33 19.02 11.09
CA GLN A 68 17.36 20.01 10.83
C GLN A 68 18.61 19.49 10.11
N TRP A 69 18.89 18.18 10.20
CA TRP A 69 20.06 17.52 9.60
C TRP A 69 19.70 16.58 8.46
N ALA A 70 18.46 16.10 8.43
CA ALA A 70 17.99 15.21 7.38
C ALA A 70 18.06 15.86 5.98
N PRO A 71 18.32 15.07 4.92
CA PRO A 71 18.26 15.53 3.53
C PRO A 71 16.92 16.17 3.16
N LEU A 72 16.90 16.88 2.03
CA LEU A 72 15.67 17.27 1.35
C LEU A 72 15.46 16.35 0.13
N LEU A 73 14.26 15.80 -0.01
CA LEU A 73 13.86 14.97 -1.13
C LEU A 73 12.64 15.58 -1.79
N LEU A 74 12.74 15.98 -3.05
CA LEU A 74 11.60 16.37 -3.88
C LEU A 74 10.97 15.09 -4.46
N TRP A 75 9.64 14.99 -4.41
CA TRP A 75 8.86 13.93 -5.04
C TRP A 75 7.93 14.50 -6.13
N LEU A 76 7.99 13.89 -7.30
CA LEU A 76 7.15 14.20 -8.46
C LEU A 76 6.45 12.93 -8.97
N ASN A 77 5.13 12.86 -8.86
CA ASN A 77 4.36 11.89 -9.63
C ASN A 77 4.35 12.28 -11.13
N GLY A 78 4.04 11.32 -12.00
CA GLY A 78 4.08 11.48 -13.45
C GLY A 78 2.73 11.82 -14.10
N GLY A 79 2.27 10.95 -15.01
CA GLY A 79 1.06 11.13 -15.81
C GLY A 79 1.37 11.14 -17.31
N PRO A 80 1.80 12.27 -17.92
CA PRO A 80 1.97 13.61 -17.35
C PRO A 80 0.65 14.21 -16.84
N GLY A 81 0.68 14.99 -15.77
CA GLY A 81 -0.50 15.68 -15.23
C GLY A 81 -1.22 14.97 -14.09
N CYS A 82 -0.54 14.10 -13.35
CA CYS A 82 -1.02 13.53 -12.09
C CYS A 82 -0.39 14.23 -10.88
N SER A 83 -1.15 14.31 -9.80
CA SER A 83 -0.77 15.04 -8.58
C SER A 83 0.26 14.29 -7.75
N SER A 84 1.25 15.03 -7.24
CA SER A 84 2.20 14.49 -6.25
C SER A 84 1.60 14.20 -4.88
N LEU A 85 0.35 14.64 -4.62
CA LEU A 85 -0.38 14.24 -3.42
C LEU A 85 -0.94 12.81 -3.55
N GLY A 86 -1.07 12.27 -4.77
CA GLY A 86 -1.25 10.84 -4.98
C GLY A 86 -0.18 10.05 -4.21
N GLY A 87 1.09 10.29 -4.52
CA GLY A 87 2.21 9.63 -3.84
C GLY A 87 2.34 9.94 -2.35
N LEU A 88 1.91 11.12 -1.90
CA LEU A 88 1.84 11.40 -0.46
C LEU A 88 0.86 10.45 0.25
N PHE A 89 -0.34 10.26 -0.28
CA PHE A 89 -1.39 9.52 0.41
C PHE A 89 -1.42 8.02 0.12
N THR A 90 -0.94 7.59 -1.04
CA THR A 90 -1.06 6.20 -1.48
C THR A 90 0.26 5.46 -1.50
N GLU A 91 1.40 6.16 -1.52
CA GLU A 91 2.71 5.54 -1.70
C GLU A 91 3.63 5.75 -0.48
N ASN A 92 4.29 6.90 -0.40
CA ASN A 92 5.48 7.10 0.44
C ASN A 92 5.36 8.23 1.47
N GLY A 93 4.24 8.97 1.49
CA GLY A 93 3.98 9.96 2.53
C GLY A 93 3.54 9.36 3.85
N PRO A 94 3.43 10.17 4.91
CA PRO A 94 3.21 9.69 6.28
C PRO A 94 1.79 9.25 6.58
N PHE A 95 0.86 9.40 5.63
CA PHE A 95 -0.56 9.20 5.84
C PHE A 95 -1.12 8.27 4.77
N HIS A 96 -1.93 7.30 5.18
CA HIS A 96 -2.84 6.60 4.28
C HIS A 96 -4.29 6.94 4.59
N PRO A 97 -5.13 7.17 3.57
CA PRO A 97 -6.55 7.38 3.77
C PRO A 97 -7.23 6.07 4.19
N SER A 98 -8.13 6.16 5.16
CA SER A 98 -9.03 5.06 5.51
C SER A 98 -10.15 4.92 4.48
N ALA A 99 -10.82 3.78 4.44
CA ALA A 99 -11.93 3.51 3.52
C ALA A 99 -13.09 4.51 3.64
N ASP A 100 -13.22 5.22 4.76
CA ASP A 100 -14.24 6.25 4.95
C ASP A 100 -13.96 7.54 4.15
N GLY A 101 -12.74 7.72 3.62
CA GLY A 101 -12.30 8.95 2.96
C GLY A 101 -12.26 10.17 3.88
N MET A 102 -12.28 9.97 5.20
CA MET A 102 -12.33 11.03 6.21
C MET A 102 -11.22 10.92 7.25
N SER A 103 -10.72 9.70 7.49
CA SER A 103 -9.71 9.42 8.50
C SER A 103 -8.37 9.07 7.86
N LEU A 104 -7.27 9.43 8.52
CA LEU A 104 -5.90 9.15 8.10
C LEU A 104 -5.19 8.25 9.11
N VAL A 105 -4.61 7.15 8.65
CA VAL A 105 -3.77 6.24 9.44
C VAL A 105 -2.28 6.45 9.12
N GLU A 106 -1.41 6.07 10.04
CA GLU A 106 0.04 6.21 9.84
C GLU A 106 0.54 5.25 8.76
N ASN A 107 1.37 5.78 7.84
CA ASN A 107 2.26 4.96 7.03
C ASN A 107 3.58 4.72 7.79
N VAL A 108 3.73 3.54 8.38
CA VAL A 108 4.95 3.15 9.11
C VAL A 108 6.17 2.98 8.20
N HIS A 109 6.00 3.05 6.88
CA HIS A 109 7.06 2.97 5.88
C HIS A 109 7.30 4.30 5.14
N SER A 110 6.78 5.41 5.65
CA SER A 110 6.93 6.71 4.99
C SER A 110 8.40 7.13 4.81
N TRP A 111 8.68 7.72 3.66
CA TRP A 111 9.99 8.25 3.31
C TRP A 111 10.37 9.46 4.15
N ASN A 112 9.43 10.13 4.82
CA ASN A 112 9.76 11.19 5.78
C ASN A 112 10.42 10.66 7.06
N LYS A 113 10.56 9.34 7.22
CA LYS A 113 11.50 8.77 8.23
C LYS A 113 12.96 9.01 7.85
N ALA A 114 13.27 9.09 6.55
CA ALA A 114 14.64 9.20 6.03
C ALA A 114 15.02 10.61 5.53
N ALA A 115 14.05 11.46 5.21
CA ALA A 115 14.28 12.80 4.67
C ALA A 115 13.16 13.79 5.03
N ASN A 116 13.40 15.08 4.79
CA ASN A 116 12.31 16.04 4.62
C ASN A 116 11.79 15.87 3.19
N VAL A 117 10.49 15.58 3.01
CA VAL A 117 9.93 15.25 1.70
C VAL A 117 9.03 16.39 1.22
N LEU A 118 9.37 16.94 0.06
CA LEU A 118 8.63 17.99 -0.64
C LEU A 118 7.84 17.36 -1.78
N TYR A 119 6.52 17.28 -1.64
CA TYR A 119 5.61 16.89 -2.71
C TYR A 119 5.22 18.14 -3.48
N LEU A 120 5.47 18.18 -4.80
CA LEU A 120 5.17 19.32 -5.65
C LEU A 120 4.15 18.92 -6.71
N GLU A 121 2.95 19.52 -6.70
CA GLU A 121 1.95 19.28 -7.74
C GLU A 121 2.34 20.05 -9.02
N SER A 122 2.72 19.33 -10.06
CA SER A 122 3.26 19.90 -11.30
C SER A 122 2.76 19.10 -12.51
N PRO A 123 2.54 19.73 -13.68
CA PRO A 123 2.64 21.17 -13.99
C PRO A 123 1.53 22.03 -13.34
N ARG A 124 1.39 23.29 -13.76
CA ARG A 124 0.21 24.12 -13.41
C ARG A 124 -1.09 23.39 -13.77
N ASP A 125 -2.17 23.71 -13.05
CA ASP A 125 -3.51 23.13 -13.22
C ASP A 125 -3.62 21.63 -12.87
N ILE A 126 -2.60 21.07 -12.20
CA ILE A 126 -2.59 19.73 -11.63
C ILE A 126 -2.87 19.80 -10.12
N GLY A 127 -3.83 19.01 -9.65
CA GLY A 127 -4.25 19.03 -8.24
C GLY A 127 -4.75 20.41 -7.82
N TYR A 128 -4.05 21.06 -6.91
CA TYR A 128 -4.31 22.44 -6.47
C TYR A 128 -3.41 23.48 -7.11
N SER A 129 -2.41 23.11 -7.90
CA SER A 129 -1.63 24.06 -8.70
C SER A 129 -2.52 24.78 -9.70
N TYR A 130 -2.24 26.04 -9.99
CA TYR A 130 -3.11 26.83 -10.85
C TYR A 130 -2.38 27.95 -11.59
N ARG A 131 -3.04 28.46 -12.63
CA ARG A 131 -2.70 29.73 -13.27
C ARG A 131 -3.68 30.84 -12.89
N ASP A 132 -3.16 32.00 -12.49
CA ASP A 132 -3.95 33.24 -12.42
C ASP A 132 -4.21 33.77 -13.83
N SER A 133 -5.17 33.13 -14.49
CA SER A 133 -5.55 33.44 -15.86
C SER A 133 -6.36 34.74 -15.99
N TYR A 134 -6.89 35.27 -14.89
CA TYR A 134 -7.57 36.56 -14.88
C TYR A 134 -6.55 37.69 -15.11
N THR A 135 -5.42 37.65 -14.41
CA THR A 135 -4.38 38.67 -14.51
C THR A 135 -3.44 38.44 -15.71
N TYR A 136 -3.07 37.18 -15.97
CA TYR A 136 -1.99 36.85 -16.92
C TYR A 136 -2.48 36.14 -18.20
N GLY A 137 -3.80 36.04 -18.41
CA GLY A 137 -4.40 35.35 -19.55
C GLY A 137 -4.27 33.83 -19.49
N GLN A 138 -4.94 33.14 -20.41
CA GLN A 138 -4.91 31.68 -20.53
C GLN A 138 -3.57 31.22 -21.12
N ASP A 139 -3.05 30.07 -20.66
CA ASP A 139 -1.96 29.33 -21.30
C ASP A 139 -2.35 27.84 -21.34
N THR A 140 -2.78 27.38 -22.51
CA THR A 140 -3.24 25.99 -22.73
C THR A 140 -2.14 25.06 -23.23
N TYR A 141 -0.89 25.54 -23.34
CA TYR A 141 0.20 24.76 -23.92
C TYR A 141 1.12 24.21 -22.83
N TYR A 142 1.26 22.89 -22.79
CA TYR A 142 2.06 22.16 -21.81
C TYR A 142 3.12 21.35 -22.54
N ASN A 143 4.35 21.35 -22.03
CA ASN A 143 5.44 20.55 -22.57
C ASN A 143 6.55 20.35 -21.51
N ASP A 144 7.54 19.53 -21.84
CA ASP A 144 8.64 19.18 -20.93
C ASP A 144 9.46 20.40 -20.51
N ASP A 145 9.84 21.25 -21.45
CA ASP A 145 10.70 22.41 -21.18
C ASP A 145 10.02 23.43 -20.26
N LYS A 146 8.72 23.72 -20.48
CA LYS A 146 7.94 24.62 -19.63
C LYS A 146 7.76 24.03 -18.23
N THR A 147 7.47 22.75 -18.14
CA THR A 147 7.28 22.06 -16.86
C THR A 147 8.58 22.05 -16.05
N ALA A 148 9.72 21.72 -16.68
CA ALA A 148 11.03 21.77 -16.03
C ALA A 148 11.40 23.19 -15.60
N THR A 149 11.07 24.21 -16.41
CA THR A 149 11.30 25.62 -16.06
C THR A 149 10.43 26.06 -14.87
N ASP A 150 9.15 25.74 -14.88
CA ASP A 150 8.22 26.06 -13.78
C ASP A 150 8.68 25.41 -12.48
N ASN A 151 9.06 24.13 -12.52
CA ASN A 151 9.56 23.40 -11.36
C ASN A 151 10.86 23.98 -10.81
N ALA A 152 11.79 24.37 -11.69
CA ALA A 152 13.07 24.96 -11.28
C ALA A 152 12.88 26.34 -10.61
N LEU A 153 11.95 27.16 -11.12
CA LEU A 153 11.58 28.44 -10.51
C LEU A 153 10.83 28.26 -9.19
N ALA A 154 9.93 27.30 -9.11
CA ALA A 154 9.25 26.94 -7.86
C ALA A 154 10.25 26.47 -6.80
N LEU A 155 11.25 25.64 -7.16
CA LEU A 155 12.33 25.25 -6.26
C LEU A 155 13.17 26.44 -5.81
N LYS A 156 13.48 27.38 -6.69
CA LYS A 156 14.16 28.63 -6.31
C LYS A 156 13.35 29.41 -5.27
N ALA A 157 12.04 29.56 -5.48
CA ALA A 157 11.15 30.20 -4.51
C ALA A 157 11.07 29.40 -3.19
N PHE A 158 11.06 28.07 -3.26
CA PHE A 158 11.08 27.20 -2.08
C PHE A 158 12.33 27.44 -1.24
N PHE A 159 13.52 27.44 -1.85
CA PHE A 159 14.78 27.69 -1.15
C PHE A 159 14.88 29.12 -0.59
N GLN A 160 14.16 30.09 -1.16
CA GLN A 160 14.05 31.43 -0.57
C GLN A 160 13.13 31.44 0.65
N ARG A 161 12.03 30.69 0.61
CA ARG A 161 11.08 30.57 1.73
C ARG A 161 11.60 29.71 2.89
N PHE A 162 12.36 28.67 2.57
CA PHE A 162 12.97 27.73 3.51
C PHE A 162 14.50 27.70 3.35
N PRO A 163 15.21 28.79 3.71
CA PRO A 163 16.65 28.92 3.48
C PRO A 163 17.48 27.86 4.21
N GLU A 164 16.95 27.24 5.28
CA GLU A 164 17.62 26.15 6.01
C GLU A 164 17.89 24.89 5.17
N TYR A 165 17.19 24.68 4.05
CA TYR A 165 17.41 23.53 3.18
C TYR A 165 18.50 23.74 2.14
N GLN A 166 18.92 24.98 1.85
CA GLN A 166 19.89 25.24 0.78
C GLN A 166 21.18 24.42 0.97
N LYS A 167 21.68 24.29 2.20
CA LYS A 167 22.96 23.63 2.51
C LYS A 167 22.85 22.12 2.76
N ARG A 168 21.67 21.53 2.61
CA ARG A 168 21.45 20.09 2.86
C ARG A 168 21.60 19.31 1.56
N ASN A 169 21.93 18.03 1.66
CA ASN A 169 21.85 17.15 0.49
C ASN A 169 20.42 17.20 -0.06
N PHE A 170 20.31 17.56 -1.33
CA PHE A 170 19.04 17.66 -2.04
C PHE A 170 18.95 16.56 -3.09
N TYR A 171 17.83 15.86 -3.10
CA TYR A 171 17.53 14.79 -4.05
C TYR A 171 16.27 15.13 -4.84
N ILE A 172 16.33 14.95 -6.17
CA ILE A 172 15.17 15.11 -7.06
C ILE A 172 14.68 13.72 -7.41
N THR A 173 13.46 13.39 -6.99
CA THR A 173 12.91 12.05 -7.20
C THR A 173 11.52 12.10 -7.80
N GLY A 174 11.11 11.02 -8.44
CA GLY A 174 9.80 10.91 -9.03
C GLY A 174 9.60 9.55 -9.67
N GLU A 175 8.46 9.38 -10.31
CA GLU A 175 8.04 8.11 -10.90
C GLU A 175 7.27 8.27 -12.21
N SER A 176 7.16 7.20 -13.01
CA SER A 176 6.38 7.18 -14.25
C SER A 176 6.93 8.19 -15.26
N TYR A 177 6.11 9.11 -15.76
CA TYR A 177 6.56 10.29 -16.52
C TYR A 177 7.55 11.18 -15.75
N GLY A 178 7.71 10.97 -14.44
CA GLY A 178 8.85 11.42 -13.65
C GLY A 178 10.21 11.02 -14.25
N GLY A 179 10.27 9.98 -15.09
CA GLY A 179 11.43 9.65 -15.92
C GLY A 179 11.83 10.75 -16.91
N VAL A 180 10.90 11.63 -17.30
CA VAL A 180 11.17 12.85 -18.06
C VAL A 180 11.38 14.04 -17.12
N TYR A 181 10.50 14.23 -16.13
CA TYR A 181 10.55 15.39 -15.23
C TYR A 181 11.82 15.45 -14.39
N VAL A 182 12.25 14.32 -13.81
CA VAL A 182 13.38 14.27 -12.89
C VAL A 182 14.69 14.61 -13.61
N PRO A 183 15.06 14.00 -14.76
CA PRO A 183 16.31 14.34 -15.42
C PRO A 183 16.28 15.74 -16.06
N THR A 184 15.17 16.17 -16.66
CA THR A 184 15.07 17.53 -17.22
C THR A 184 15.23 18.60 -16.14
N LEU A 185 14.54 18.44 -15.00
CA LEU A 185 14.69 19.33 -13.85
C LEU A 185 16.10 19.27 -13.25
N THR A 186 16.67 18.07 -13.10
CA THR A 186 18.04 17.88 -12.61
C THR A 186 19.05 18.64 -13.47
N ASN A 187 18.94 18.52 -14.80
CA ASN A 187 19.80 19.23 -15.75
C ASN A 187 19.68 20.76 -15.59
N LEU A 188 18.46 21.28 -15.44
CA LEU A 188 18.23 22.72 -15.23
C LEU A 188 18.75 23.20 -13.87
N VAL A 189 18.55 22.44 -12.79
CA VAL A 189 19.05 22.77 -11.46
C VAL A 189 20.57 22.81 -11.46
N ILE A 190 21.26 21.86 -12.11
CA ILE A 190 22.72 21.88 -12.27
C ILE A 190 23.17 23.16 -12.97
N LYS A 191 22.54 23.51 -14.09
CA LYS A 191 22.84 24.76 -14.83
C LYS A 191 22.63 25.99 -13.95
N MET A 192 21.56 26.02 -13.15
CA MET A 192 21.27 27.11 -12.21
C MET A 192 22.25 27.18 -11.03
N ILE A 193 22.79 26.05 -10.56
CA ILE A 193 23.84 26.03 -9.54
C ILE A 193 25.13 26.59 -10.14
N GLN A 194 25.56 26.06 -11.29
CA GLN A 194 26.82 26.42 -11.94
C GLN A 194 26.85 27.88 -12.43
N ASN A 195 25.71 28.44 -12.85
CA ASN A 195 25.61 29.85 -13.26
C ASN A 195 25.38 30.83 -12.08
N GLY A 196 25.29 30.33 -10.85
CA GLY A 196 25.14 31.16 -9.64
C GLY A 196 23.71 31.60 -9.32
N THR A 197 22.68 31.06 -9.99
CA THR A 197 21.27 31.33 -9.67
C THR A 197 20.80 30.58 -8.41
N LEU A 198 21.35 29.38 -8.14
CA LEU A 198 21.10 28.57 -6.94
C LEU A 198 22.43 28.18 -6.26
N PRO A 199 23.28 29.15 -5.87
CA PRO A 199 24.68 28.90 -5.56
C PRO A 199 24.91 28.06 -4.29
N ASN A 200 23.93 28.01 -3.39
CA ASN A 200 24.06 27.29 -2.12
C ASN A 200 23.44 25.90 -2.14
N VAL A 201 22.68 25.54 -3.18
CA VAL A 201 21.94 24.26 -3.25
C VAL A 201 22.92 23.12 -3.48
N LYS A 202 22.90 22.12 -2.59
CA LYS A 202 23.74 20.93 -2.69
C LYS A 202 22.94 19.76 -3.28
N LEU A 203 22.79 19.75 -4.61
CA LEU A 203 22.20 18.62 -5.32
C LEU A 203 23.12 17.40 -5.15
N ALA A 204 22.61 16.34 -4.53
CA ALA A 204 23.36 15.14 -4.18
C ALA A 204 23.00 13.94 -5.07
N GLY A 205 21.76 13.88 -5.55
CA GLY A 205 21.34 12.81 -6.43
C GLY A 205 19.98 12.99 -7.06
N MET A 206 19.65 12.10 -7.98
CA MET A 206 18.33 11.93 -8.54
C MET A 206 17.89 10.46 -8.50
N ALA A 207 16.59 10.21 -8.34
CA ALA A 207 16.04 8.86 -8.40
C ALA A 207 14.75 8.80 -9.22
N VAL A 208 14.63 7.80 -10.09
CA VAL A 208 13.46 7.59 -10.96
C VAL A 208 12.90 6.19 -10.71
N GLY A 209 11.63 6.13 -10.30
CA GLY A 209 10.88 4.89 -10.14
C GLY A 209 10.06 4.59 -11.39
N ASN A 210 10.22 3.42 -12.01
CA ASN A 210 9.42 2.98 -13.15
C ASN A 210 9.29 4.09 -14.21
N GLY A 211 10.42 4.54 -14.77
CA GLY A 211 10.50 5.75 -15.55
C GLY A 211 10.16 5.56 -17.02
N GLU A 212 9.53 6.56 -17.64
CA GLU A 212 9.51 6.66 -19.11
C GLU A 212 10.86 7.24 -19.59
N LEU A 213 11.90 6.41 -19.68
CA LEU A 213 13.25 6.84 -20.08
C LEU A 213 13.50 6.76 -21.58
N SER A 214 12.89 5.78 -22.26
CA SER A 214 13.00 5.61 -23.71
C SER A 214 11.81 4.81 -24.25
N SER A 215 10.97 5.46 -25.05
CA SER A 215 9.80 4.82 -25.66
C SER A 215 10.19 3.68 -26.59
N ASP A 216 11.37 3.76 -27.23
CA ASP A 216 11.93 2.70 -28.05
C ASP A 216 12.27 1.44 -27.22
N GLN A 217 12.98 1.63 -26.10
CA GLN A 217 13.33 0.52 -25.21
C GLN A 217 12.08 -0.07 -24.55
N GLN A 218 11.12 0.77 -24.14
CA GLN A 218 9.84 0.33 -23.59
C GLN A 218 9.03 -0.48 -24.62
N THR A 219 9.01 -0.04 -25.89
CA THR A 219 8.34 -0.77 -26.98
C THR A 219 8.94 -2.15 -27.20
N ASN A 220 10.27 -2.24 -27.31
CA ASN A 220 10.96 -3.50 -27.57
C ASN A 220 10.80 -4.47 -26.39
N SER A 221 11.01 -3.99 -25.17
CA SER A 221 10.97 -4.80 -23.95
C SER A 221 9.56 -5.28 -23.59
N ALA A 222 8.52 -4.50 -23.89
CA ALA A 222 7.13 -4.90 -23.64
C ALA A 222 6.77 -6.20 -24.36
N VAL A 223 7.18 -6.36 -25.62
CA VAL A 223 6.92 -7.56 -26.42
C VAL A 223 7.51 -8.81 -25.77
N ASP A 224 8.77 -8.73 -25.32
CA ASP A 224 9.45 -9.84 -24.65
C ASP A 224 8.77 -10.17 -23.32
N LEU A 225 8.51 -9.16 -22.49
CA LEU A 225 7.88 -9.37 -21.19
C LEU A 225 6.50 -9.99 -21.33
N LEU A 226 5.69 -9.55 -22.28
CA LEU A 226 4.37 -10.14 -22.51
C LEU A 226 4.48 -11.62 -22.89
N TYR A 227 5.44 -12.01 -23.73
CA TYR A 227 5.63 -13.42 -24.07
C TYR A 227 6.13 -14.25 -22.88
N TYR A 228 7.20 -13.82 -22.21
CA TYR A 228 7.79 -14.58 -21.10
C TYR A 228 6.93 -14.59 -19.84
N ARG A 229 5.98 -13.66 -19.69
CA ARG A 229 4.94 -13.66 -18.65
C ARG A 229 3.67 -14.41 -19.07
N GLY A 230 3.63 -15.01 -20.26
CA GLY A 230 2.51 -15.82 -20.74
C GLY A 230 1.28 -15.02 -21.19
N MET A 231 1.44 -13.72 -21.47
CA MET A 231 0.38 -12.86 -22.01
C MET A 231 0.30 -12.92 -23.54
N LEU A 232 1.40 -13.23 -24.22
CA LEU A 232 1.40 -13.59 -25.64
C LEU A 232 1.65 -15.09 -25.81
N GLY A 233 0.86 -15.72 -26.69
CA GLY A 233 1.09 -17.11 -27.08
C GLY A 233 2.25 -17.24 -28.07
N MET A 234 2.84 -18.43 -28.15
CA MET A 234 3.96 -18.73 -29.06
C MET A 234 3.70 -18.33 -30.51
N GLN A 235 2.50 -18.57 -31.04
CA GLN A 235 2.15 -18.18 -32.42
C GLN A 235 2.12 -16.66 -32.64
N GLN A 236 1.71 -15.89 -31.62
CA GLN A 236 1.72 -14.43 -31.69
C GLN A 236 3.16 -13.91 -31.67
N PHE A 237 3.98 -14.42 -30.75
CA PHE A 237 5.39 -14.04 -30.65
C PHE A 237 6.17 -14.42 -31.91
N ASP A 238 5.99 -15.65 -32.43
CA ASP A 238 6.64 -16.13 -33.65
C ASP A 238 6.25 -15.32 -34.90
N SER A 239 5.09 -14.66 -34.92
CA SER A 239 4.68 -13.80 -36.05
C SER A 239 5.64 -12.61 -36.25
N LEU A 240 6.35 -12.20 -35.19
CA LEU A 240 7.35 -11.14 -35.22
C LEU A 240 8.69 -11.56 -35.85
N LYS A 241 8.93 -12.86 -36.11
CA LYS A 241 10.14 -13.31 -36.83
C LYS A 241 10.30 -12.62 -38.17
N SER A 242 9.18 -12.37 -38.85
CA SER A 242 9.20 -11.61 -40.09
C SER A 242 9.73 -10.18 -39.90
N CYS A 243 9.57 -9.59 -38.72
CA CYS A 243 9.95 -8.22 -38.42
C CYS A 243 11.38 -8.05 -37.89
N CYS A 244 12.14 -9.14 -37.74
CA CYS A 244 13.54 -9.04 -37.36
C CYS A 244 14.42 -8.77 -38.59
N VAL A 245 15.03 -7.59 -38.67
CA VAL A 245 15.81 -7.15 -39.85
C VAL A 245 17.32 -7.24 -39.68
N ASP A 246 17.82 -7.30 -38.45
CA ASP A 246 19.27 -7.24 -38.18
C ASP A 246 19.96 -8.60 -38.38
N ASP A 247 19.27 -9.70 -38.04
CA ASP A 247 19.65 -11.09 -38.33
C ASP A 247 18.39 -11.98 -38.20
N TYR A 248 18.09 -12.82 -39.19
CA TYR A 248 16.90 -13.68 -39.15
C TYR A 248 17.07 -14.87 -38.21
N ASP A 249 18.32 -15.24 -37.88
CA ASP A 249 18.66 -16.37 -37.03
C ASP A 249 18.87 -15.96 -35.56
N GLN A 250 18.88 -14.66 -35.25
CA GLN A 250 18.99 -14.20 -33.86
C GLN A 250 17.67 -14.37 -33.09
N PRO A 251 17.73 -14.62 -31.77
CA PRO A 251 16.54 -14.61 -30.92
C PRO A 251 15.76 -13.30 -31.04
N LEU A 252 14.42 -13.38 -31.03
CA LEU A 252 13.53 -12.21 -31.16
C LEU A 252 13.80 -11.11 -30.13
N THR A 253 14.34 -11.49 -28.97
CA THR A 253 14.73 -10.60 -27.88
C THR A 253 15.83 -9.60 -28.26
N TYR A 254 16.55 -9.82 -29.36
CA TYR A 254 17.60 -8.94 -29.86
C TYR A 254 17.18 -8.11 -31.08
N CYS A 255 15.95 -8.27 -31.54
CA CYS A 255 15.45 -7.53 -32.71
C CYS A 255 15.04 -6.12 -32.31
N ASN A 256 15.44 -5.12 -33.10
CA ASN A 256 14.96 -3.77 -32.89
C ASN A 256 13.57 -3.58 -33.54
N PHE A 257 12.50 -3.62 -32.77
CA PHE A 257 11.14 -3.42 -33.26
C PHE A 257 10.70 -1.94 -33.31
N SER A 258 11.35 -1.05 -32.53
CA SER A 258 10.98 0.37 -32.47
C SER A 258 11.08 1.07 -33.83
N GLN A 259 11.95 0.60 -34.73
CA GLN A 259 12.09 1.14 -36.08
C GLN A 259 10.80 1.08 -36.94
N PHE A 260 9.85 0.22 -36.60
CA PHE A 260 8.58 0.06 -37.33
C PHE A 260 7.44 0.93 -36.80
N VAL A 261 7.67 1.68 -35.74
CA VAL A 261 6.67 2.52 -35.07
C VAL A 261 7.17 3.95 -34.97
N VAL A 262 6.25 4.87 -34.70
CA VAL A 262 6.53 6.26 -34.39
C VAL A 262 5.74 6.66 -33.16
N VAL A 263 6.35 7.47 -32.31
CA VAL A 263 5.69 8.11 -31.17
C VAL A 263 5.33 9.53 -31.59
N ASP A 264 4.09 9.94 -31.41
CA ASP A 264 3.66 11.32 -31.68
C ASP A 264 4.01 12.27 -30.53
N ASP A 265 3.82 13.58 -30.76
CA ASP A 265 4.11 14.63 -29.77
C ASP A 265 3.31 14.47 -28.46
N PHE A 266 2.34 13.56 -28.36
CA PHE A 266 1.55 13.29 -27.16
C PHE A 266 1.94 11.96 -26.49
N GLY A 267 2.98 11.28 -26.99
CA GLY A 267 3.43 10.00 -26.45
C GLY A 267 2.68 8.79 -26.98
N ASN A 268 1.81 8.93 -27.99
CA ASN A 268 1.06 7.80 -28.55
C ASN A 268 1.91 7.06 -29.59
N LEU A 269 2.02 5.74 -29.42
CA LEU A 269 2.67 4.87 -30.40
C LEU A 269 1.73 4.57 -31.58
N SER A 270 2.26 4.64 -32.80
CA SER A 270 1.53 4.25 -34.00
C SER A 270 2.44 3.58 -35.05
N PRO A 271 1.88 2.81 -36.00
CA PRO A 271 2.68 2.23 -37.07
C PRO A 271 3.37 3.31 -37.92
N ASN A 272 4.65 3.12 -38.22
CA ASN A 272 5.38 4.00 -39.12
C ASN A 272 4.89 3.79 -40.57
N ASN A 273 4.02 4.68 -41.03
CA ASN A 273 3.49 4.66 -42.40
C ASN A 273 4.30 5.52 -43.39
N ASN A 274 5.47 6.04 -43.00
CA ASN A 274 6.34 6.84 -43.86
C ASN A 274 7.22 5.98 -44.81
N THR A 275 6.76 4.77 -45.11
CA THR A 275 7.43 3.80 -45.99
C THR A 275 6.43 3.16 -46.93
N ASN A 276 6.88 2.81 -48.14
CA ASN A 276 6.09 2.06 -49.11
C ASN A 276 6.31 0.54 -49.00
N ASP A 277 7.15 0.07 -48.06
CA ASP A 277 7.39 -1.35 -47.85
C ASP A 277 6.18 -1.99 -47.12
N PRO A 278 5.43 -2.91 -47.78
CA PRO A 278 4.29 -3.57 -47.16
C PRO A 278 4.67 -4.36 -45.90
N LYS A 279 5.89 -4.89 -45.85
CA LYS A 279 6.41 -5.67 -44.72
C LYS A 279 6.60 -4.76 -43.50
N ALA A 280 7.25 -3.61 -43.68
CA ALA A 280 7.44 -2.63 -42.62
C ALA A 280 6.10 -2.11 -42.06
N ILE A 281 5.11 -1.83 -42.92
CA ILE A 281 3.76 -1.43 -42.49
C ILE A 281 3.08 -2.53 -41.67
N GLN A 282 3.21 -3.80 -42.10
CA GLN A 282 2.65 -4.94 -41.37
C GLN A 282 3.32 -5.11 -40.00
N CYS A 283 4.64 -4.96 -39.94
CA CYS A 283 5.41 -5.00 -38.70
C CYS A 283 4.98 -3.88 -37.75
N GLY A 284 4.84 -2.64 -38.23
CA GLY A 284 4.36 -1.53 -37.41
C GLY A 284 3.00 -1.81 -36.78
N LYS A 285 2.08 -2.44 -37.52
CA LYS A 285 0.76 -2.85 -37.00
C LYS A 285 0.86 -3.95 -35.93
N LEU A 286 1.69 -4.98 -36.15
CA LEU A 286 1.89 -6.06 -35.18
C LEU A 286 2.52 -5.53 -33.89
N ILE A 287 3.58 -4.72 -34.02
CA ILE A 287 4.29 -4.15 -32.87
C ILE A 287 3.39 -3.21 -32.09
N THR A 288 2.63 -2.32 -32.74
CA THR A 288 1.65 -1.48 -32.04
C THR A 288 0.63 -2.32 -31.28
N SER A 289 0.13 -3.41 -31.87
CA SER A 289 -0.84 -4.30 -31.21
C SER A 289 -0.27 -5.04 -29.99
N PHE A 290 1.00 -5.47 -30.05
CA PHE A 290 1.61 -6.18 -28.93
C PHE A 290 2.19 -5.24 -27.87
N ALA A 291 2.94 -4.21 -28.27
CA ALA A 291 3.58 -3.29 -27.34
C ALA A 291 2.62 -2.27 -26.70
N MET A 292 1.47 -1.96 -27.33
CA MET A 292 0.46 -1.06 -26.75
C MET A 292 -0.84 -1.77 -26.42
N ASP A 293 -1.56 -2.31 -27.42
CA ASP A 293 -2.91 -2.83 -27.16
C ASP A 293 -2.89 -4.00 -26.16
N SER A 294 -1.91 -4.90 -26.27
CA SER A 294 -1.77 -6.04 -25.36
C SER A 294 -1.20 -5.67 -23.99
N VAL A 295 -0.72 -4.44 -23.81
CA VAL A 295 -0.34 -3.89 -22.51
C VAL A 295 -1.55 -3.20 -21.86
N TRP A 296 -2.15 -2.26 -22.59
CA TRP A 296 -3.13 -1.31 -22.04
C TRP A 296 -4.60 -1.74 -22.20
N SER A 297 -4.91 -2.60 -23.17
CA SER A 297 -6.28 -3.03 -23.51
C SER A 297 -6.62 -4.45 -23.04
N THR A 298 -6.02 -4.92 -21.95
CA THR A 298 -6.27 -6.26 -21.38
C THR A 298 -7.13 -6.23 -20.11
N ALA A 299 -7.37 -7.39 -19.49
CA ALA A 299 -8.03 -7.48 -18.18
C ALA A 299 -7.06 -7.31 -17.02
N ASN A 300 -5.76 -7.53 -17.25
CA ASN A 300 -4.72 -7.36 -16.23
C ASN A 300 -4.53 -5.88 -15.91
N ASP A 301 -4.14 -5.57 -14.69
CA ASP A 301 -3.76 -4.21 -14.33
C ASP A 301 -2.38 -3.90 -14.92
N VAL A 302 -2.29 -2.86 -15.74
CA VAL A 302 -1.03 -2.45 -16.41
C VAL A 302 0.03 -2.03 -15.39
N TYR A 303 -0.40 -1.48 -14.26
CA TYR A 303 0.50 -1.02 -13.21
C TYR A 303 0.96 -2.17 -12.31
N ASN A 304 0.21 -3.27 -12.24
CA ASN A 304 0.65 -4.49 -11.55
C ASN A 304 -0.07 -5.71 -12.13
N SER A 305 0.62 -6.46 -12.99
CA SER A 305 0.02 -7.56 -13.77
C SER A 305 -0.58 -8.70 -12.93
N TYR A 306 -0.24 -8.79 -11.65
CA TYR A 306 -0.70 -9.84 -10.74
C TYR A 306 -1.69 -9.33 -9.68
N GLN A 307 -2.10 -8.07 -9.80
CA GLN A 307 -3.02 -7.43 -8.86
C GLN A 307 -4.47 -7.58 -9.30
N ASP A 308 -5.34 -7.83 -8.33
CA ASP A 308 -6.80 -7.85 -8.45
C ASP A 308 -7.48 -7.21 -7.22
N CYS A 309 -8.74 -6.80 -7.40
CA CYS A 309 -9.61 -6.21 -6.39
C CYS A 309 -10.87 -7.06 -6.21
N TYR A 310 -10.81 -8.05 -5.32
CA TYR A 310 -11.84 -9.10 -5.14
C TYR A 310 -13.26 -8.57 -4.83
N ASN A 311 -13.40 -7.39 -4.24
CA ASN A 311 -14.70 -6.75 -3.98
C ASN A 311 -15.43 -6.20 -5.23
N PHE A 312 -14.81 -6.24 -6.42
CA PHE A 312 -15.43 -5.79 -7.68
C PHE A 312 -16.02 -6.93 -8.53
N THR A 313 -16.22 -8.12 -7.95
CA THR A 313 -16.70 -9.38 -8.59
C THR A 313 -18.11 -9.35 -9.22
N SER A 314 -18.68 -8.18 -9.52
CA SER A 314 -19.91 -8.05 -10.33
C SER A 314 -19.76 -7.08 -11.52
N LEU A 315 -18.75 -7.25 -12.36
CA LEU A 315 -18.80 -6.68 -13.71
C LEU A 315 -18.77 -7.82 -14.73
N SER A 316 -19.98 -8.19 -15.12
CA SER A 316 -20.36 -8.98 -16.28
C SER A 316 -19.41 -8.75 -17.47
N SER A 317 -18.85 -9.85 -17.96
CA SER A 317 -18.67 -10.28 -19.37
C SER A 317 -19.14 -9.31 -20.49
N GLY A 318 -18.68 -8.08 -20.50
CA GLY A 318 -18.90 -7.10 -21.55
C GLY A 318 -17.67 -6.24 -21.67
N GLY A 319 -16.91 -6.43 -22.75
CA GLY A 319 -15.68 -5.69 -23.01
C GLY A 319 -15.90 -4.18 -22.92
N LEU A 320 -15.07 -3.51 -22.13
CA LEU A 320 -15.08 -2.04 -22.01
C LEU A 320 -13.75 -1.53 -22.55
N LYS A 321 -13.84 -0.85 -23.70
CA LYS A 321 -12.75 -0.14 -24.37
C LYS A 321 -12.53 1.22 -23.68
N GLY A 322 -11.26 1.54 -23.38
CA GLY A 322 -10.79 2.88 -23.01
C GLY A 322 -10.02 2.97 -21.68
N GLU A 323 -8.77 3.45 -21.73
CA GLU A 323 -7.84 3.63 -20.59
C GLU A 323 -8.37 4.62 -19.54
N ALA A 324 -8.93 5.75 -19.97
CA ALA A 324 -9.51 6.77 -19.08
C ALA A 324 -10.80 6.30 -18.37
N GLY A 325 -11.43 5.24 -18.89
CA GLY A 325 -12.68 4.69 -18.36
C GLY A 325 -12.46 3.84 -17.12
N ARG A 326 -11.38 3.04 -17.03
CA ARG A 326 -11.21 2.08 -15.93
C ARG A 326 -10.91 2.72 -14.58
N ARG A 327 -10.00 3.70 -14.49
CA ARG A 327 -9.72 4.44 -13.24
C ARG A 327 -10.92 5.30 -12.81
N THR A 328 -11.51 6.03 -13.75
CA THR A 328 -12.61 6.97 -13.47
C THR A 328 -13.94 6.26 -13.16
N TRP A 329 -14.29 5.16 -13.85
CA TRP A 329 -15.47 4.35 -13.48
C TRP A 329 -15.24 3.52 -12.21
N LYS A 330 -14.03 2.98 -11.97
CA LYS A 330 -13.69 2.33 -10.68
C LYS A 330 -13.79 3.35 -9.53
N SER A 331 -13.36 4.60 -9.73
CA SER A 331 -13.50 5.70 -8.74
C SER A 331 -14.95 6.17 -8.56
N ILE A 332 -15.72 6.37 -9.63
CA ILE A 332 -17.11 6.86 -9.57
C ILE A 332 -18.10 5.78 -9.08
N MET A 333 -17.96 4.51 -9.50
CA MET A 333 -18.75 3.41 -8.93
C MET A 333 -18.22 2.94 -7.59
N GLY A 334 -16.90 2.99 -7.38
CA GLY A 334 -16.25 2.71 -6.10
C GLY A 334 -16.72 3.66 -5.02
N SER A 335 -16.74 4.98 -5.27
CA SER A 335 -17.24 5.97 -4.29
C SER A 335 -18.73 5.79 -3.93
N LYS A 336 -19.59 5.40 -4.89
CA LYS A 336 -21.00 5.05 -4.61
C LYS A 336 -21.14 3.71 -3.86
N ARG A 337 -20.32 2.71 -4.20
CA ARG A 337 -20.31 1.40 -3.55
C ARG A 337 -19.62 1.40 -2.18
N LEU A 338 -18.61 2.23 -1.93
CA LEU A 338 -17.95 2.40 -0.63
C LEU A 338 -18.91 3.02 0.39
N ARG A 339 -19.69 4.03 -0.02
CA ARG A 339 -20.76 4.57 0.85
C ARG A 339 -21.82 3.51 1.17
N ALA A 340 -22.15 2.65 0.20
CA ALA A 340 -23.08 1.54 0.40
C ALA A 340 -22.48 0.37 1.21
N SER A 341 -21.19 0.05 1.02
CA SER A 341 -20.49 -1.05 1.68
C SER A 341 -20.06 -0.70 3.10
N VAL A 342 -19.82 0.57 3.43
CA VAL A 342 -19.66 1.04 4.82
C VAL A 342 -20.98 0.92 5.59
N GLN A 343 -22.12 1.23 4.95
CA GLN A 343 -23.44 0.97 5.54
C GLN A 343 -23.74 -0.53 5.66
N GLN A 344 -23.32 -1.33 4.68
CA GLN A 344 -23.53 -2.78 4.67
C GLN A 344 -22.56 -3.52 5.59
N SER A 345 -21.33 -3.04 5.77
CA SER A 345 -20.33 -3.58 6.70
C SER A 345 -20.66 -3.21 8.15
N GLN A 346 -21.25 -2.04 8.41
CA GLN A 346 -21.85 -1.73 9.71
C GLN A 346 -23.08 -2.61 10.00
N ALA A 347 -23.87 -2.95 8.97
CA ALA A 347 -25.01 -3.87 9.09
C ALA A 347 -24.61 -5.36 9.19
N LEU A 348 -23.44 -5.75 8.66
CA LEU A 348 -22.88 -7.10 8.80
C LEU A 348 -22.04 -7.24 10.08
N GLN A 349 -21.31 -6.20 10.49
CA GLN A 349 -20.67 -6.13 11.81
C GLN A 349 -21.72 -6.21 12.92
N SER A 350 -22.93 -5.67 12.74
CA SER A 350 -24.00 -5.84 13.73
C SER A 350 -24.62 -7.25 13.75
N MET A 351 -24.40 -8.07 12.71
CA MET A 351 -24.80 -9.48 12.69
C MET A 351 -23.74 -10.43 13.27
N PHE A 352 -22.46 -10.03 13.32
CA PHE A 352 -21.35 -10.91 13.74
C PHE A 352 -20.49 -10.37 14.90
N SER A 353 -20.69 -9.13 15.39
CA SER A 353 -19.89 -8.52 16.47
C SER A 353 -20.59 -8.42 17.83
N THR A 354 -21.58 -9.25 18.13
CA THR A 354 -22.21 -9.29 19.46
C THR A 354 -21.33 -9.93 20.55
N GLY A 355 -20.03 -10.11 20.31
CA GLY A 355 -19.07 -10.59 21.31
C GLY A 355 -19.19 -12.07 21.67
N SER A 356 -19.78 -12.89 20.79
CA SER A 356 -20.13 -14.28 21.10
C SER A 356 -19.79 -15.27 19.97
N ASN A 357 -18.58 -15.21 19.39
CA ASN A 357 -18.15 -16.25 18.45
C ASN A 357 -16.68 -16.68 18.68
N PRO A 358 -16.40 -17.97 19.00
CA PRO A 358 -15.04 -18.51 19.14
C PRO A 358 -14.40 -18.90 17.79
N PHE A 359 -15.10 -18.76 16.67
CA PHE A 359 -14.50 -18.90 15.36
C PHE A 359 -13.73 -17.63 15.00
N VAL A 360 -12.41 -17.78 14.83
CA VAL A 360 -11.63 -16.82 14.04
C VAL A 360 -12.19 -16.91 12.62
N ASP A 361 -12.94 -15.89 12.21
CA ASP A 361 -13.36 -15.74 10.82
C ASP A 361 -12.11 -15.55 9.96
N GLN A 362 -11.57 -16.67 9.48
CA GLN A 362 -10.42 -16.68 8.59
C GLN A 362 -10.72 -15.85 7.33
N GLY A 363 -11.99 -15.79 6.90
CA GLY A 363 -12.48 -14.94 5.81
C GLY A 363 -12.34 -13.44 6.09
N ALA A 364 -12.49 -13.01 7.34
CA ALA A 364 -12.24 -11.64 7.77
C ALA A 364 -10.73 -11.31 7.92
N LEU A 365 -9.87 -12.33 8.03
CA LEU A 365 -8.40 -12.16 7.96
C LEU A 365 -7.90 -11.99 6.53
N TYR A 366 -8.67 -12.45 5.53
CA TYR A 366 -8.36 -12.18 4.12
C TYR A 366 -8.77 -10.76 3.75
N ASN A 367 -7.79 -9.95 3.34
CA ASN A 367 -8.04 -8.62 2.83
C ASN A 367 -8.81 -8.70 1.50
N GLN A 368 -10.13 -8.58 1.52
CA GLN A 368 -10.95 -8.57 0.29
C GLN A 368 -10.79 -7.29 -0.55
N GLY A 369 -10.08 -6.28 0.00
CA GLY A 369 -9.74 -5.02 -0.65
C GLY A 369 -8.33 -5.00 -1.27
N SER A 370 -7.60 -6.12 -1.26
CA SER A 370 -6.27 -6.24 -1.87
C SER A 370 -5.91 -7.68 -2.22
N THR A 371 -5.19 -7.87 -3.31
CA THR A 371 -4.48 -9.13 -3.61
C THR A 371 -3.09 -9.20 -2.96
N ASP A 372 -2.58 -8.08 -2.45
CA ASP A 372 -1.27 -8.06 -1.82
C ASP A 372 -1.36 -8.59 -0.39
N ALA A 373 -0.77 -9.77 -0.19
CA ALA A 373 -0.65 -10.41 1.12
C ALA A 373 0.15 -9.57 2.14
N MET A 374 0.87 -8.53 1.69
CA MET A 374 1.59 -7.59 2.56
C MET A 374 0.81 -6.30 2.86
N GLY A 375 -0.43 -6.16 2.36
CA GLY A 375 -1.33 -5.05 2.67
C GLY A 375 -0.97 -3.72 1.98
N GLY A 376 -0.15 -3.73 0.94
CA GLY A 376 0.36 -2.55 0.25
C GLY A 376 -0.68 -1.80 -0.59
N PHE A 377 -1.45 -2.49 -1.42
CA PHE A 377 -2.42 -1.84 -2.31
C PHE A 377 -3.86 -1.99 -1.84
N ALA A 378 -4.48 -0.95 -1.29
CA ALA A 378 -5.91 -0.96 -0.98
C ALA A 378 -6.72 -0.42 -2.17
N CYS A 379 -7.62 -1.23 -2.75
CA CYS A 379 -8.39 -0.87 -3.95
C CYS A 379 -9.33 0.35 -3.82
N TYR A 380 -9.46 0.92 -2.61
CA TYR A 380 -10.24 2.14 -2.35
C TYR A 380 -9.39 3.40 -2.20
N MET A 381 -8.05 3.28 -2.15
CA MET A 381 -7.17 4.36 -1.69
C MET A 381 -7.27 5.62 -2.53
N ASP A 382 -7.28 5.52 -3.86
CA ASP A 382 -7.41 6.69 -4.75
C ASP A 382 -8.72 7.45 -4.52
N SER A 383 -9.82 6.70 -4.39
CA SER A 383 -11.14 7.29 -4.12
C SER A 383 -11.19 7.95 -2.75
N ALA A 384 -10.58 7.31 -1.75
CA ALA A 384 -10.51 7.83 -0.40
C ALA A 384 -9.63 9.09 -0.32
N THR A 385 -8.48 9.11 -1.01
CA THR A 385 -7.62 10.30 -1.18
C THR A 385 -8.40 11.46 -1.79
N GLN A 386 -9.10 11.23 -2.90
CA GLN A 386 -9.87 12.27 -3.57
C GLN A 386 -11.01 12.81 -2.69
N ILE A 387 -11.72 11.94 -1.96
CA ILE A 387 -12.75 12.37 -1.02
C ILE A 387 -12.13 13.23 0.09
N TYR A 388 -11.04 12.75 0.71
CA TYR A 388 -10.38 13.40 1.83
C TYR A 388 -9.86 14.79 1.47
N LEU A 389 -9.13 14.91 0.36
CA LEU A 389 -8.58 16.19 -0.12
C LEU A 389 -9.67 17.20 -0.46
N ASN A 390 -10.85 16.76 -0.90
CA ASN A 390 -11.97 17.65 -1.20
C ASN A 390 -12.82 18.05 0.01
N LEU A 391 -12.53 17.56 1.22
CA LEU A 391 -13.23 18.01 2.41
C LEU A 391 -12.95 19.50 2.68
N PRO A 392 -13.97 20.34 2.93
CA PRO A 392 -13.76 21.79 3.14
C PRO A 392 -12.76 22.11 4.27
N GLN A 393 -12.83 21.34 5.37
CA GLN A 393 -11.91 21.50 6.49
C GLN A 393 -10.47 21.11 6.13
N VAL A 394 -10.27 20.15 5.23
CA VAL A 394 -8.94 19.73 4.77
C VAL A 394 -8.37 20.79 3.84
N ARG A 395 -9.14 21.24 2.82
CA ARG A 395 -8.74 22.35 1.94
C ARG A 395 -8.32 23.59 2.72
N LYS A 396 -9.10 23.96 3.75
CA LYS A 396 -8.77 25.08 4.64
C LYS A 396 -7.48 24.85 5.42
N ALA A 397 -7.27 23.64 5.96
CA ALA A 397 -6.04 23.30 6.69
C ALA A 397 -4.78 23.30 5.80
N LEU A 398 -4.96 23.08 4.50
CA LEU A 398 -3.91 23.10 3.47
C LEU A 398 -3.73 24.46 2.81
N HIS A 399 -4.46 25.49 3.25
CA HIS A 399 -4.41 26.84 2.70
C HIS A 399 -4.81 26.91 1.21
N ILE A 400 -5.72 26.03 0.78
CA ILE A 400 -6.22 26.00 -0.60
C ILE A 400 -7.27 27.12 -0.79
N PRO A 401 -7.13 28.02 -1.77
CA PRO A 401 -8.14 29.02 -2.06
C PRO A 401 -9.50 28.40 -2.39
N ASP A 402 -10.57 28.98 -1.85
CA ASP A 402 -11.95 28.53 -2.10
C ASP A 402 -12.37 28.65 -3.57
N SER A 403 -11.67 29.50 -4.34
CA SER A 403 -11.92 29.70 -5.78
C SER A 403 -11.40 28.56 -6.66
N LEU A 404 -10.52 27.69 -6.16
CA LEU A 404 -9.95 26.61 -6.95
C LEU A 404 -10.92 25.43 -7.09
N PRO A 405 -10.88 24.70 -8.23
CA PRO A 405 -11.75 23.54 -8.45
C PRO A 405 -11.50 22.41 -7.44
N GLN A 406 -12.36 21.39 -7.48
CA GLN A 406 -12.13 20.17 -6.71
C GLN A 406 -10.84 19.50 -7.15
N TRP A 407 -10.12 18.96 -6.18
CA TRP A 407 -8.93 18.15 -6.42
C TRP A 407 -9.32 16.86 -7.14
N VAL A 408 -8.56 16.52 -8.17
CA VAL A 408 -8.57 15.24 -8.85
C VAL A 408 -7.13 14.79 -9.00
N ASP A 409 -6.91 13.48 -8.98
CA ASP A 409 -5.56 12.92 -9.04
C ASP A 409 -4.85 13.29 -10.35
N CYS A 410 -5.47 12.98 -11.50
CA CYS A 410 -4.94 13.34 -12.81
C CYS A 410 -5.88 14.26 -13.59
N ASN A 411 -5.32 15.31 -14.19
CA ASN A 411 -6.02 16.18 -15.13
C ASN A 411 -6.00 15.54 -16.53
N MET A 412 -7.00 14.71 -16.84
CA MET A 412 -7.04 13.92 -18.08
C MET A 412 -6.93 14.74 -19.37
N PRO A 413 -7.58 15.92 -19.52
CA PRO A 413 -7.35 16.77 -20.69
C PRO A 413 -5.90 17.20 -20.86
N VAL A 414 -5.20 17.59 -19.78
CA VAL A 414 -3.77 17.90 -19.84
C VAL A 414 -3.00 16.67 -20.32
N ASN A 415 -3.21 15.53 -19.66
CA ASN A 415 -2.55 14.27 -19.96
C ASN A 415 -2.71 13.80 -21.42
N THR A 416 -3.93 13.85 -21.97
CA THR A 416 -4.26 13.16 -23.24
C THR A 416 -4.38 14.09 -24.44
N GLN A 417 -4.47 15.40 -24.25
CA GLN A 417 -4.80 16.34 -25.33
C GLN A 417 -3.90 17.57 -25.41
N TYR A 418 -3.30 18.01 -24.31
CA TYR A 418 -2.61 19.30 -24.26
C TYR A 418 -1.13 19.22 -23.91
N TYR A 419 -0.67 18.10 -23.33
CA TYR A 419 0.73 17.92 -22.97
C TYR A 419 1.55 17.38 -24.14
N HIS A 420 2.51 18.17 -24.60
CA HIS A 420 3.44 17.81 -25.66
C HIS A 420 4.72 17.23 -25.07
N GLN A 421 4.91 15.92 -25.23
CA GLN A 421 6.18 15.26 -24.96
C GLN A 421 7.21 15.67 -25.99
N GLN A 422 8.35 16.18 -25.52
CA GLN A 422 9.48 16.59 -26.36
C GLN A 422 10.62 15.57 -26.27
N ASN A 423 10.70 14.82 -25.16
CA ASN A 423 11.74 13.84 -24.91
C ASN A 423 11.14 12.41 -24.91
N HIS A 424 11.22 11.72 -26.04
CA HIS A 424 10.86 10.29 -26.16
C HIS A 424 12.05 9.36 -25.83
N ASP A 425 13.27 9.91 -25.81
CA ASP A 425 14.49 9.25 -25.38
C ASP A 425 15.26 10.23 -24.50
N MET A 426 15.53 9.83 -23.26
CA MET A 426 16.21 10.66 -22.27
C MET A 426 17.73 10.67 -22.42
N THR A 427 18.31 9.92 -23.37
CA THR A 427 19.75 9.88 -23.64
C THR A 427 20.37 11.28 -23.75
N PRO A 428 19.82 12.25 -24.54
CA PRO A 428 20.40 13.59 -24.65
C PRO A 428 20.38 14.39 -23.33
N VAL A 429 19.38 14.16 -22.49
CA VAL A 429 19.27 14.84 -21.18
C VAL A 429 20.27 14.26 -20.19
N PHE A 430 20.40 12.93 -20.12
CA PHE A 430 21.44 12.29 -19.33
C PHE A 430 22.84 12.69 -19.80
N GLN A 431 23.06 12.80 -21.12
CA GLN A 431 24.30 13.32 -21.68
C GLN A 431 24.60 14.73 -21.18
N SER A 432 23.61 15.64 -21.25
CA SER A 432 23.76 17.00 -20.74
C SER A 432 24.06 17.06 -19.23
N ILE A 433 23.55 16.13 -18.43
CA ILE A 433 23.85 16.04 -16.99
C ILE A 433 25.30 15.57 -16.79
N LEU A 434 25.71 14.49 -17.46
CA LEU A 434 27.01 13.87 -17.31
C LEU A 434 28.14 14.78 -17.83
N ASP A 435 27.94 15.42 -18.98
CA ASP A 435 28.89 16.35 -19.61
C ASP A 435 29.04 17.66 -18.82
N SER A 436 28.09 18.00 -17.95
CA SER A 436 28.18 19.18 -17.08
C SER A 436 29.35 19.10 -16.07
N GLY A 437 29.86 17.89 -15.82
CA GLY A 437 30.88 17.60 -14.80
C GLY A 437 30.39 17.78 -13.37
N TYR A 438 29.08 18.00 -13.14
CA TYR A 438 28.51 18.07 -11.80
C TYR A 438 28.35 16.67 -11.21
N HIS A 439 28.81 16.48 -9.96
CA HIS A 439 28.68 15.20 -9.26
C HIS A 439 27.25 15.01 -8.75
N VAL A 440 26.54 14.01 -9.28
CA VAL A 440 25.16 13.68 -8.92
C VAL A 440 24.96 12.17 -8.98
N ASN A 441 24.61 11.56 -7.84
CA ASN A 441 24.32 10.13 -7.80
C ASN A 441 22.96 9.83 -8.44
N MET A 442 22.82 8.72 -9.13
CA MET A 442 21.62 8.35 -9.87
C MET A 442 21.12 6.99 -9.41
N LEU A 443 19.82 6.88 -9.13
CA LEU A 443 19.14 5.60 -8.90
C LEU A 443 17.98 5.47 -9.90
N ILE A 444 18.05 4.46 -10.76
CA ILE A 444 16.90 4.02 -11.56
C ILE A 444 16.38 2.75 -10.91
N TYR A 445 15.13 2.77 -10.45
CA TYR A 445 14.52 1.62 -9.79
C TYR A 445 13.18 1.24 -10.41
N ASN A 446 12.89 -0.06 -10.50
CA ASN A 446 11.67 -0.53 -11.14
C ASN A 446 11.03 -1.67 -10.35
N GLY A 447 9.72 -1.62 -10.17
CA GLY A 447 8.94 -2.81 -9.85
C GLY A 447 8.97 -3.82 -10.98
N ASP A 448 9.37 -5.06 -10.70
CA ASP A 448 9.60 -6.09 -11.72
C ASP A 448 8.32 -6.75 -12.26
N VAL A 449 7.13 -6.28 -11.85
CA VAL A 449 5.83 -6.72 -12.41
C VAL A 449 5.03 -5.62 -13.08
N ASP A 450 5.60 -4.41 -13.19
CA ASP A 450 5.06 -3.32 -13.99
C ASP A 450 5.08 -3.66 -15.49
N MET A 451 4.10 -3.13 -16.21
CA MET A 451 4.04 -3.12 -17.67
C MET A 451 3.90 -1.71 -18.27
N ALA A 452 3.57 -0.69 -17.47
CA ALA A 452 3.47 0.70 -17.94
C ALA A 452 4.84 1.27 -18.28
N CYS A 453 5.81 1.19 -17.35
CA CYS A 453 7.20 1.58 -17.54
C CYS A 453 8.08 0.43 -17.02
N ASN A 454 8.20 -0.59 -17.85
CA ASN A 454 8.68 -1.89 -17.42
C ASN A 454 10.18 -1.88 -17.09
N PHE A 455 10.59 -2.75 -16.16
CA PHE A 455 11.98 -2.78 -15.66
C PHE A 455 13.02 -3.09 -16.75
N LEU A 456 12.64 -3.86 -17.78
CA LEU A 456 13.56 -4.32 -18.80
C LEU A 456 13.90 -3.19 -19.78
N GLY A 457 12.93 -2.32 -20.10
CA GLY A 457 13.15 -1.12 -20.90
C GLY A 457 14.13 -0.14 -20.24
N ASP A 458 13.96 0.11 -18.94
CA ASP A 458 14.86 0.97 -18.17
C ASP A 458 16.25 0.32 -17.95
N GLU A 459 16.30 -0.99 -17.78
CA GLU A 459 17.56 -1.76 -17.74
C GLU A 459 18.33 -1.61 -19.06
N TRP A 460 17.67 -1.83 -20.20
CA TRP A 460 18.29 -1.66 -21.52
C TRP A 460 18.73 -0.23 -21.81
N PHE A 461 17.94 0.76 -21.41
CA PHE A 461 18.32 2.17 -21.50
C PHE A 461 19.62 2.45 -20.74
N MET A 462 19.68 2.06 -19.46
CA MET A 462 20.84 2.31 -18.60
C MET A 462 22.07 1.51 -19.05
N GLU A 463 21.91 0.27 -19.50
CA GLU A 463 23.01 -0.51 -20.05
C GLU A 463 23.54 0.05 -21.36
N ASN A 464 22.67 0.59 -22.23
CA ASN A 464 23.11 1.28 -23.44
C ASN A 464 23.88 2.57 -23.11
N LEU A 465 23.40 3.36 -22.15
CA LEU A 465 24.08 4.56 -21.68
C LEU A 465 25.46 4.23 -21.09
N ALA A 466 25.52 3.21 -20.22
CA ALA A 466 26.74 2.75 -19.59
C ALA A 466 27.72 2.12 -20.58
N GLY A 467 27.22 1.36 -21.55
CA GLY A 467 28.01 0.63 -22.53
C GLY A 467 28.34 1.48 -23.75
N SER A 468 27.38 1.74 -24.61
CA SER A 468 27.59 2.31 -25.94
C SER A 468 27.91 3.80 -25.92
N VAL A 469 27.34 4.56 -24.98
CA VAL A 469 27.41 6.02 -24.98
C VAL A 469 28.62 6.55 -24.18
N TYR A 470 28.74 6.21 -22.89
CA TYR A 470 29.73 6.81 -21.98
C TYR A 470 30.82 5.88 -21.46
N LYS A 471 30.67 4.56 -21.61
CA LYS A 471 31.63 3.57 -21.07
C LYS A 471 31.82 3.73 -19.56
N PHE A 472 30.73 3.66 -18.78
CA PHE A 472 30.80 3.73 -17.32
C PHE A 472 31.68 2.60 -16.75
N ASP A 473 32.35 2.88 -15.63
CA ASP A 473 33.14 1.89 -14.91
C ASP A 473 32.19 0.98 -14.11
N LEU A 474 32.19 -0.32 -14.41
CA LEU A 474 31.39 -1.29 -13.67
C LEU A 474 31.91 -1.42 -12.23
N PHE A 475 31.10 -1.03 -11.25
CA PHE A 475 31.44 -1.14 -9.83
C PHE A 475 30.98 -2.47 -9.25
N SER A 476 29.74 -2.85 -9.52
CA SER A 476 29.17 -4.16 -9.17
C SER A 476 28.30 -4.65 -10.30
N ASP A 477 28.55 -5.87 -10.75
CA ASP A 477 27.61 -6.56 -11.64
C ASP A 477 26.30 -6.86 -10.91
N ARG A 478 25.30 -7.35 -11.66
CA ARG A 478 23.95 -7.67 -11.16
C ARG A 478 24.00 -8.65 -9.99
N VAL A 479 23.68 -8.16 -8.79
CA VAL A 479 23.65 -8.93 -7.55
C VAL A 479 22.31 -8.78 -6.84
N ALA A 480 21.94 -9.79 -6.05
CA ALA A 480 20.74 -9.72 -5.22
C ALA A 480 20.92 -8.74 -4.05
N TRP A 481 19.85 -8.03 -3.70
CA TRP A 481 19.77 -7.28 -2.44
C TRP A 481 18.59 -7.80 -1.60
N ASN A 482 18.74 -7.75 -0.28
CA ASN A 482 17.79 -8.35 0.67
C ASN A 482 17.09 -7.30 1.54
N TYR A 483 15.81 -7.53 1.79
CA TYR A 483 15.02 -6.81 2.78
C TYR A 483 14.82 -7.67 4.03
N THR A 484 15.05 -7.10 5.20
CA THR A 484 14.87 -7.79 6.49
C THR A 484 13.92 -6.99 7.38
N ARG A 485 12.78 -7.59 7.75
CA ARG A 485 11.80 -6.97 8.65
C ARG A 485 12.01 -7.47 10.08
N GLY A 486 12.47 -6.63 10.99
CA GLY A 486 12.61 -7.00 12.41
C GLY A 486 13.41 -8.29 12.60
N SER A 487 12.83 -9.27 13.29
CA SER A 487 13.45 -10.58 13.55
C SER A 487 13.17 -11.64 12.47
N PHE A 488 12.49 -11.30 11.39
CA PHE A 488 12.23 -12.23 10.29
C PHE A 488 13.51 -12.49 9.47
N LEU A 489 13.60 -13.65 8.82
CA LEU A 489 14.73 -13.97 7.94
C LEU A 489 14.78 -13.00 6.75
N PRO A 490 15.99 -12.58 6.30
CA PRO A 490 16.15 -11.77 5.10
C PRO A 490 15.45 -12.40 3.90
N GLN A 491 14.70 -11.58 3.16
CA GLN A 491 14.01 -11.96 1.93
C GLN A 491 14.64 -11.23 0.75
N LEU A 492 14.59 -11.84 -0.44
CA LEU A 492 15.05 -11.21 -1.68
C LEU A 492 14.21 -9.96 -1.96
N GLY A 493 14.84 -8.78 -1.86
CA GLY A 493 14.25 -7.48 -2.19
C GLY A 493 14.26 -7.21 -3.69
N GLY A 494 15.24 -7.74 -4.42
CA GLY A 494 15.37 -7.65 -5.87
C GLY A 494 16.83 -7.75 -6.31
N TYR A 495 17.19 -7.11 -7.42
CA TYR A 495 18.56 -7.11 -7.95
C TYR A 495 19.07 -5.69 -8.15
N VAL A 496 20.37 -5.47 -8.02
CA VAL A 496 21.03 -4.19 -8.27
C VAL A 496 22.27 -4.39 -9.14
N LYS A 497 22.48 -3.49 -10.08
CA LYS A 497 23.71 -3.35 -10.87
C LYS A 497 24.20 -1.92 -10.72
N SER A 498 25.49 -1.75 -10.48
CA SER A 498 26.05 -0.44 -10.10
C SER A 498 27.27 -0.10 -10.95
N TRP A 499 27.31 1.15 -11.37
CA TRP A 499 28.45 1.75 -12.08
C TRP A 499 28.94 3.00 -11.36
N THR A 500 30.13 3.43 -11.74
CA THR A 500 30.65 4.76 -11.42
C THR A 500 31.00 5.51 -12.69
N TYR A 501 30.73 6.81 -12.70
CA TYR A 501 31.15 7.73 -13.77
C TYR A 501 31.49 9.10 -13.18
N ASN A 502 32.72 9.57 -13.39
CA ASN A 502 33.21 10.86 -12.85
C ASN A 502 32.89 11.05 -11.35
N ASN A 503 33.18 10.03 -10.53
CA ASN A 503 32.89 9.93 -9.10
C ASN A 503 31.39 9.86 -8.72
N SER A 504 30.47 9.92 -9.68
CA SER A 504 29.03 9.71 -9.43
C SER A 504 28.69 8.23 -9.42
N ALA A 505 27.94 7.78 -8.42
CA ALA A 505 27.37 6.44 -8.38
C ALA A 505 26.10 6.38 -9.24
N ILE A 506 25.96 5.33 -10.04
CA ILE A 506 24.81 5.09 -10.91
C ILE A 506 24.30 3.68 -10.62
N ASP A 507 23.16 3.58 -9.97
CA ASP A 507 22.55 2.32 -9.56
C ASP A 507 21.28 2.05 -10.39
N LEU A 508 21.19 0.82 -10.92
CA LEU A 508 20.00 0.27 -11.55
C LEU A 508 19.46 -0.86 -10.67
N LEU A 509 18.21 -0.78 -10.23
CA LEU A 509 17.68 -1.66 -9.19
C LEU A 509 16.27 -2.16 -9.52
N THR A 510 16.02 -3.46 -9.34
CA THR A 510 14.65 -4.01 -9.36
C THR A 510 14.12 -4.20 -7.95
N VAL A 511 12.82 -4.03 -7.78
CA VAL A 511 12.08 -4.32 -6.55
C VAL A 511 11.11 -5.46 -6.81
N LYS A 512 11.41 -6.62 -6.20
CA LYS A 512 10.75 -7.89 -6.51
C LYS A 512 9.28 -7.89 -6.11
N GLY A 513 8.43 -8.19 -7.08
CA GLY A 513 6.98 -8.27 -6.93
C GLY A 513 6.30 -6.94 -6.66
N ALA A 514 6.96 -5.80 -6.93
CA ALA A 514 6.33 -4.49 -7.01
C ALA A 514 5.90 -4.19 -8.44
N GLY A 515 4.78 -3.51 -8.61
CA GLY A 515 4.33 -2.90 -9.85
C GLY A 515 4.89 -1.48 -10.02
N HIS A 516 4.13 -0.64 -10.71
CA HIS A 516 4.48 0.73 -11.06
C HIS A 516 4.70 1.61 -9.83
N PHE A 517 3.79 1.52 -8.86
CA PHE A 517 3.85 2.27 -7.60
C PHE A 517 4.62 1.45 -6.56
N VAL A 518 5.93 1.40 -6.72
CA VAL A 518 6.83 0.58 -5.87
C VAL A 518 6.62 0.80 -4.37
N PRO A 519 6.49 2.04 -3.86
CA PRO A 519 6.28 2.26 -2.42
C PRO A 519 4.89 1.80 -1.95
N THR A 520 3.89 1.73 -2.83
CA THR A 520 2.58 1.13 -2.51
C THR A 520 2.68 -0.38 -2.38
N ASP A 521 3.27 -1.05 -3.37
CA ASP A 521 3.27 -2.52 -3.44
C ASP A 521 4.29 -3.17 -2.50
N ARG A 522 5.42 -2.49 -2.29
CA ARG A 522 6.54 -2.96 -1.46
C ARG A 522 7.06 -1.85 -0.54
N PRO A 523 6.25 -1.33 0.40
CA PRO A 523 6.58 -0.16 1.20
C PRO A 523 7.85 -0.32 2.05
N GLY A 524 8.01 -1.49 2.69
CA GLY A 524 9.22 -1.81 3.47
C GLY A 524 10.51 -1.82 2.63
N PRO A 525 10.57 -2.65 1.57
CA PRO A 525 11.68 -2.64 0.60
C PRO A 525 11.94 -1.24 0.00
N ALA A 526 10.90 -0.48 -0.36
CA ALA A 526 11.04 0.86 -0.93
C ALA A 526 11.66 1.86 0.05
N LEU A 527 11.25 1.86 1.32
CA LEU A 527 11.87 2.70 2.35
C LEU A 527 13.34 2.35 2.58
N GLN A 528 13.68 1.05 2.60
CA GLN A 528 15.06 0.59 2.74
C GLN A 528 15.92 1.03 1.54
N MET A 529 15.38 0.88 0.33
CA MET A 529 16.04 1.28 -0.91
C MET A 529 16.37 2.78 -0.89
N ILE A 530 15.38 3.65 -0.68
CA ILE A 530 15.62 5.10 -0.74
C ILE A 530 16.54 5.57 0.39
N TYR A 531 16.41 4.98 1.59
CA TYR A 531 17.30 5.29 2.71
C TYR A 531 18.76 4.96 2.35
N ASN A 532 19.01 3.77 1.78
CA ASN A 532 20.35 3.34 1.44
C ASN A 532 20.94 4.12 0.27
N PHE A 533 20.15 4.49 -0.73
CA PHE A 533 20.57 5.40 -1.81
C PHE A 533 21.10 6.73 -1.26
N MET A 534 20.39 7.34 -0.30
CA MET A 534 20.79 8.63 0.25
C MET A 534 21.96 8.56 1.25
N HIS A 535 22.12 7.45 1.96
CA HIS A 535 23.00 7.41 3.15
C HIS A 535 24.17 6.42 3.08
N THR A 536 24.07 5.33 2.33
CA THR A 536 25.02 4.20 2.51
C THR A 536 25.54 3.58 1.22
N GLY A 537 24.76 3.59 0.14
CA GLY A 537 25.03 2.84 -1.09
C GLY A 537 24.93 1.31 -0.94
N ASN A 538 24.62 0.78 0.25
CA ASN A 538 24.47 -0.66 0.49
C ASN A 538 23.01 -1.02 0.74
N TYR A 539 22.34 -1.51 -0.29
CA TYR A 539 20.92 -1.84 -0.27
C TYR A 539 20.53 -3.01 0.67
N ASN A 540 21.50 -3.76 1.23
CA ASN A 540 21.22 -4.83 2.21
C ASN A 540 21.09 -4.32 3.66
N ARG A 541 21.37 -3.04 3.91
CA ARG A 541 21.32 -2.49 5.27
C ARG A 541 19.88 -2.18 5.66
N SER A 542 19.45 -2.71 6.80
CA SER A 542 18.13 -2.35 7.37
C SER A 542 18.08 -0.88 7.78
N VAL A 543 16.88 -0.32 7.75
CA VAL A 543 16.64 1.05 8.17
C VAL A 543 16.82 1.21 9.69
N PRO A 544 17.36 2.33 10.18
CA PRO A 544 17.60 2.55 11.60
C PRO A 544 16.36 3.09 12.34
N PHE A 545 15.16 2.92 11.78
CA PHE A 545 13.92 3.51 12.30
C PHE A 545 13.00 2.42 12.87
N SER A 546 12.17 2.77 13.86
CA SER A 546 11.05 1.91 14.26
C SER A 546 9.98 1.92 13.16
N LEU A 547 9.47 0.72 12.89
CA LEU A 547 8.35 0.46 11.99
C LEU A 547 7.10 0.03 12.79
N ASP A 548 7.10 0.26 14.11
CA ASP A 548 5.95 0.05 14.96
C ASP A 548 4.96 1.21 14.78
N PRO A 549 3.66 0.94 14.64
CA PRO A 549 2.67 1.99 14.51
C PRO A 549 2.51 2.79 15.80
N GLN A 550 2.33 4.10 15.67
CA GLN A 550 1.98 5.00 16.75
C GLN A 550 0.62 4.62 17.36
N PRO A 551 0.42 4.86 18.66
CA PRO A 551 -0.88 4.66 19.29
C PRO A 551 -1.98 5.50 18.62
N LEU A 552 -3.13 4.88 18.37
CA LEU A 552 -4.32 5.60 17.92
C LEU A 552 -4.85 6.52 19.02
N TYR A 553 -5.44 7.65 18.64
CA TYR A 553 -6.25 8.43 19.56
C TYR A 553 -7.39 7.59 20.14
N THR A 554 -7.75 7.84 21.41
CA THR A 554 -8.75 7.05 22.14
C THR A 554 -10.08 6.89 21.40
N LYS A 555 -10.49 7.90 20.61
CA LYS A 555 -11.73 7.87 19.82
C LYS A 555 -11.71 6.90 18.62
N PHE A 556 -10.51 6.51 18.18
CA PHE A 556 -10.27 5.54 17.11
C PHE A 556 -9.74 4.19 17.63
N ALA A 557 -9.41 4.11 18.92
CA ALA A 557 -8.99 2.86 19.54
C ALA A 557 -10.18 1.89 19.61
N ALA A 558 -9.93 0.62 19.32
CA ALA A 558 -10.92 -0.42 19.57
C ALA A 558 -11.33 -0.41 21.05
N PRO A 559 -12.62 -0.62 21.38
CA PRO A 559 -13.02 -0.79 22.76
C PRO A 559 -12.22 -1.95 23.39
N PRO A 560 -11.78 -1.82 24.65
CA PRO A 560 -11.03 -2.89 25.31
C PRO A 560 -11.85 -4.18 25.26
N GLN A 561 -11.20 -5.27 24.86
CA GLN A 561 -11.83 -6.58 24.81
C GLN A 561 -12.45 -6.90 26.18
N PRO A 562 -13.71 -7.40 26.25
CA PRO A 562 -14.31 -7.77 27.52
C PRO A 562 -13.45 -8.84 28.20
N SER A 563 -13.12 -8.65 29.49
CA SER A 563 -12.43 -9.67 30.27
C SER A 563 -13.43 -10.71 30.76
N PHE A 564 -13.38 -11.93 30.24
CA PHE A 564 -14.17 -13.06 30.72
C PHE A 564 -13.39 -13.83 31.81
N THR A 565 -14.08 -14.31 32.84
CA THR A 565 -13.51 -15.36 33.70
C THR A 565 -13.41 -16.67 32.92
N ARG A 566 -12.53 -17.60 33.32
CA ARG A 566 -12.40 -18.91 32.65
C ARG A 566 -13.73 -19.66 32.56
N LYS A 567 -14.54 -19.62 33.63
CA LYS A 567 -15.92 -20.16 33.62
C LYS A 567 -16.84 -19.48 32.59
N GLN A 568 -16.72 -18.16 32.42
CA GLN A 568 -17.53 -17.43 31.43
C GLN A 568 -17.06 -17.72 30.01
N ALA A 569 -15.75 -17.91 29.79
CA ALA A 569 -15.20 -18.31 28.50
C ALA A 569 -15.62 -19.73 28.11
N ASP A 570 -15.64 -20.65 29.08
CA ASP A 570 -16.06 -22.05 28.88
C ASP A 570 -17.59 -22.21 28.75
N ARG A 571 -18.36 -21.12 28.90
CA ARG A 571 -19.82 -21.16 28.84
C ARG A 571 -20.31 -21.44 27.42
N VAL A 572 -21.04 -22.54 27.23
CA VAL A 572 -21.79 -22.76 25.99
C VAL A 572 -23.12 -22.02 26.10
N TRP A 573 -23.26 -20.93 25.33
CA TRP A 573 -24.47 -20.11 25.30
C TRP A 573 -25.56 -20.68 24.41
N SER A 574 -25.16 -21.27 23.29
CA SER A 574 -26.03 -21.99 22.36
C SER A 574 -25.28 -23.22 21.84
N LEU A 575 -25.99 -24.34 21.73
CA LEU A 575 -25.47 -25.56 21.12
C LEU A 575 -26.23 -25.78 19.80
N PRO A 576 -25.56 -25.70 18.64
CA PRO A 576 -26.22 -25.92 17.35
C PRO A 576 -26.93 -27.28 17.27
N GLY A 577 -28.05 -27.31 16.57
CA GLY A 577 -28.81 -28.55 16.33
C GLY A 577 -29.74 -28.97 17.48
N VAL A 578 -29.70 -28.35 18.66
CA VAL A 578 -30.64 -28.65 19.74
C VAL A 578 -32.07 -28.27 19.32
N THR A 579 -32.99 -29.24 19.39
CA THR A 579 -34.38 -29.09 18.92
C THR A 579 -35.40 -28.84 20.03
N TYR A 580 -34.94 -28.65 21.27
CA TYR A 580 -35.76 -28.41 22.45
C TYR A 580 -35.17 -27.29 23.34
N GLU A 581 -36.00 -26.67 24.18
CA GLU A 581 -35.55 -25.58 25.06
C GLU A 581 -34.75 -26.12 26.25
N LEU A 582 -33.52 -25.62 26.42
CA LEU A 582 -32.66 -26.00 27.54
C LEU A 582 -32.98 -25.15 28.77
N ASN A 583 -33.34 -25.81 29.87
CA ASN A 583 -33.54 -25.17 31.17
C ASN A 583 -32.30 -25.21 32.08
N PHE A 584 -31.20 -25.78 31.60
CA PHE A 584 -29.96 -25.93 32.35
C PHE A 584 -28.78 -25.28 31.65
N LYS A 585 -27.70 -25.18 32.42
CA LYS A 585 -26.45 -24.54 32.04
C LYS A 585 -25.44 -25.59 31.62
N GLN A 586 -24.61 -25.29 30.64
CA GLN A 586 -23.49 -26.16 30.28
C GLN A 586 -22.20 -25.39 30.02
N TYR A 587 -21.08 -26.07 30.19
CA TYR A 587 -19.73 -25.53 30.05
C TYR A 587 -18.82 -26.57 29.41
N SER A 588 -17.96 -26.15 28.50
CA SER A 588 -17.00 -27.03 27.83
C SER A 588 -15.69 -26.28 27.61
N GLY A 589 -14.57 -26.97 27.82
CA GLY A 589 -13.23 -26.40 27.74
C GLY A 589 -12.16 -27.43 28.06
N TYR A 590 -10.97 -26.95 28.43
CA TYR A 590 -9.82 -27.79 28.73
C TYR A 590 -9.39 -27.60 30.18
N LEU A 591 -9.03 -28.70 30.84
CA LEU A 591 -8.50 -28.76 32.19
C LEU A 591 -7.02 -29.19 32.15
N ASN A 592 -6.23 -28.64 33.05
CA ASN A 592 -4.80 -28.94 33.15
C ASN A 592 -4.58 -30.27 33.85
N GLY A 593 -3.98 -31.21 33.13
CA GLY A 593 -3.44 -32.45 33.68
C GLY A 593 -2.01 -32.27 34.19
N VAL A 594 -1.18 -33.30 34.04
CA VAL A 594 0.27 -33.21 34.13
C VAL A 594 0.76 -32.15 33.13
N PRO A 595 1.78 -31.32 33.46
CA PRO A 595 2.23 -30.26 32.55
C PRO A 595 2.43 -30.75 31.12
N GLY A 596 1.76 -30.12 30.16
CA GLY A 596 1.74 -30.53 28.76
C GLY A 596 0.53 -31.36 28.35
N ASN A 597 -0.27 -31.89 29.29
CA ASN A 597 -1.54 -32.57 29.00
C ASN A 597 -2.72 -31.65 29.30
N TYR A 598 -3.69 -31.64 28.40
CA TYR A 598 -4.92 -30.85 28.53
C TYR A 598 -6.11 -31.75 28.26
N LEU A 599 -6.93 -31.99 29.30
CA LEU A 599 -8.09 -32.88 29.21
C LEU A 599 -9.34 -32.06 28.93
N HIS A 600 -10.03 -32.38 27.84
CA HIS A 600 -11.29 -31.76 27.50
C HIS A 600 -12.40 -32.26 28.45
N TYR A 601 -13.28 -31.34 28.83
CA TYR A 601 -14.44 -31.64 29.66
C TYR A 601 -15.72 -31.02 29.10
N TRP A 602 -16.85 -31.60 29.48
CA TRP A 602 -18.16 -31.00 29.32
C TRP A 602 -18.96 -31.16 30.60
N LEU A 603 -19.27 -30.03 31.25
CA LEU A 603 -20.12 -29.94 32.43
C LEU A 603 -21.55 -29.58 32.03
N LEU A 604 -22.53 -30.34 32.50
CA LEU A 604 -23.96 -30.07 32.38
C LEU A 604 -24.53 -29.88 33.78
N GLU A 605 -25.06 -28.69 34.05
CA GLU A 605 -25.71 -28.41 35.33
C GLU A 605 -27.00 -29.23 35.50
N SER A 606 -27.35 -29.48 36.75
CA SER A 606 -28.60 -30.13 37.12
C SER A 606 -29.81 -29.32 36.62
N GLN A 607 -30.83 -30.02 36.11
CA GLN A 607 -32.10 -29.42 35.70
C GLN A 607 -32.99 -29.04 36.89
N THR A 608 -32.71 -29.54 38.09
CA THR A 608 -33.48 -29.26 39.31
C THR A 608 -32.89 -28.11 40.12
N ASN A 609 -31.82 -28.37 40.89
CA ASN A 609 -31.17 -27.34 41.70
C ASN A 609 -29.65 -27.47 41.58
N PRO A 610 -29.05 -26.90 40.53
CA PRO A 610 -27.62 -27.06 40.26
C PRO A 610 -26.73 -26.49 41.39
N GLN A 611 -27.28 -25.60 42.21
CA GLN A 611 -26.59 -25.01 43.37
C GLN A 611 -26.56 -25.93 44.60
N SER A 612 -27.37 -26.99 44.67
CA SER A 612 -27.40 -27.94 45.78
C SER A 612 -27.05 -29.36 45.37
N ASP A 613 -27.48 -29.77 44.17
CA ASP A 613 -27.42 -31.14 43.67
C ASP A 613 -25.98 -31.64 43.53
N PRO A 614 -25.73 -32.95 43.67
CA PRO A 614 -24.39 -33.51 43.66
C PRO A 614 -23.68 -33.30 42.32
N LEU A 615 -22.34 -33.32 42.37
CA LEU A 615 -21.50 -33.40 41.18
C LEU A 615 -21.18 -34.88 40.90
N VAL A 616 -21.35 -35.30 39.66
CA VAL A 616 -21.09 -36.67 39.21
C VAL A 616 -20.10 -36.61 38.06
N LEU A 617 -18.92 -37.19 38.26
CA LEU A 617 -17.94 -37.41 37.19
C LEU A 617 -18.27 -38.70 36.45
N TRP A 618 -18.40 -38.61 35.13
CA TRP A 618 -18.54 -39.74 34.22
C TRP A 618 -17.27 -39.98 33.41
N LEU A 619 -16.83 -41.24 33.38
CA LEU A 619 -15.76 -41.75 32.53
C LEU A 619 -16.29 -42.92 31.70
N ASN A 620 -16.23 -42.86 30.37
CA ASN A 620 -16.61 -44.01 29.54
C ASN A 620 -15.56 -45.13 29.60
N GLY A 621 -16.05 -46.37 29.42
CA GLY A 621 -15.28 -47.59 29.52
C GLY A 621 -14.53 -47.92 28.22
N GLY A 622 -13.42 -48.65 28.36
CA GLY A 622 -12.49 -48.96 27.27
C GLY A 622 -11.36 -47.93 27.15
N PRO A 623 -10.08 -48.34 27.25
CA PRO A 623 -8.96 -47.42 27.06
C PRO A 623 -9.03 -46.75 25.70
N GLY A 624 -9.19 -45.42 25.67
CA GLY A 624 -9.30 -44.65 24.42
C GLY A 624 -10.71 -44.18 24.06
N CYS A 625 -11.74 -44.55 24.83
CA CYS A 625 -13.11 -44.13 24.58
C CYS A 625 -13.41 -42.74 25.13
N SER A 626 -14.08 -41.90 24.33
CA SER A 626 -14.51 -40.57 24.74
C SER A 626 -15.72 -40.63 25.67
N SER A 627 -15.68 -39.87 26.76
CA SER A 627 -16.84 -39.66 27.65
C SER A 627 -17.99 -38.90 26.98
N LEU A 628 -17.76 -38.29 25.81
CA LEU A 628 -18.83 -37.68 25.03
C LEU A 628 -19.73 -38.73 24.36
N MET A 629 -19.27 -39.98 24.25
CA MET A 629 -20.13 -41.10 23.89
C MET A 629 -21.24 -41.24 24.93
N GLY A 630 -20.91 -41.39 26.22
CA GLY A 630 -21.92 -41.46 27.28
C GLY A 630 -22.80 -40.20 27.35
N LEU A 631 -22.24 -39.02 27.07
CA LEU A 631 -23.01 -37.77 26.98
C LEU A 631 -24.05 -37.79 25.85
N LEU A 632 -23.71 -38.32 24.67
CA LEU A 632 -24.55 -38.23 23.47
C LEU A 632 -25.39 -39.49 23.18
N SER A 633 -24.98 -40.66 23.66
CA SER A 633 -25.66 -41.92 23.33
C SER A 633 -26.28 -42.63 24.52
N GLU A 634 -25.97 -42.24 25.76
CA GLU A 634 -26.39 -42.99 26.95
C GLU A 634 -27.17 -42.14 27.95
N LEU A 635 -26.48 -41.32 28.74
CA LEU A 635 -27.01 -40.72 29.97
C LEU A 635 -27.02 -39.19 29.99
N GLY A 636 -26.38 -38.54 29.02
CA GLY A 636 -26.49 -37.09 28.86
C GLY A 636 -27.84 -36.67 28.24
N PRO A 637 -28.18 -35.37 28.26
CA PRO A 637 -29.47 -34.83 27.83
C PRO A 637 -29.65 -34.77 26.30
N PHE A 638 -28.61 -35.07 25.52
CA PHE A 638 -28.64 -34.91 24.08
C PHE A 638 -28.54 -36.28 23.41
N HIS A 639 -29.43 -36.55 22.46
CA HIS A 639 -29.26 -37.67 21.53
C HIS A 639 -29.15 -37.15 20.09
N PRO A 640 -28.11 -37.56 19.34
CA PRO A 640 -28.02 -37.30 17.91
C PRO A 640 -29.18 -37.93 17.15
N ASN A 641 -29.83 -37.15 16.30
CA ASN A 641 -30.74 -37.66 15.29
C ASN A 641 -29.97 -38.35 14.16
N SER A 642 -30.67 -39.18 13.39
CA SER A 642 -30.10 -39.89 12.22
C SER A 642 -29.61 -38.96 11.10
N ASP A 643 -29.98 -37.67 11.15
CA ASP A 643 -29.51 -36.66 10.20
C ASP A 643 -28.06 -36.21 10.47
N GLY A 644 -27.47 -36.59 11.61
CA GLY A 644 -26.13 -36.19 12.02
C GLY A 644 -25.97 -34.69 12.30
N MET A 645 -27.08 -33.93 12.36
CA MET A 645 -27.08 -32.47 12.47
C MET A 645 -27.89 -31.96 13.65
N THR A 646 -28.93 -32.69 14.07
CA THR A 646 -29.82 -32.25 15.14
C THR A 646 -29.76 -33.15 16.38
N LEU A 647 -30.11 -32.58 17.53
CA LEU A 647 -30.13 -33.22 18.83
C LEU A 647 -31.56 -33.18 19.37
N PHE A 648 -32.08 -34.33 19.84
CA PHE A 648 -33.34 -34.41 20.58
C PHE A 648 -33.09 -34.70 22.07
N GLU A 649 -34.10 -34.47 22.91
CA GLU A 649 -33.98 -34.64 24.36
C GLU A 649 -33.85 -36.12 24.73
N ASN A 650 -32.84 -36.46 25.53
CA ASN A 650 -32.87 -37.67 26.35
C ASN A 650 -33.68 -37.40 27.62
N VAL A 651 -34.94 -37.85 27.62
CA VAL A 651 -35.86 -37.65 28.74
C VAL A 651 -35.45 -38.41 30.01
N TYR A 652 -34.48 -39.32 29.93
CA TYR A 652 -33.94 -40.10 31.06
C TYR A 652 -32.53 -39.65 31.48
N SER A 653 -32.09 -38.47 31.01
CA SER A 653 -30.77 -37.94 31.30
C SER A 653 -30.49 -37.77 32.80
N TRP A 654 -29.26 -38.09 33.20
CA TRP A 654 -28.85 -38.05 34.60
C TRP A 654 -28.70 -36.63 35.13
N ASN A 655 -28.51 -35.65 34.25
CA ASN A 655 -28.51 -34.25 34.67
C ASN A 655 -29.90 -33.77 35.14
N LYS A 656 -30.94 -34.61 35.11
CA LYS A 656 -32.21 -34.34 35.81
C LYS A 656 -32.09 -34.34 37.33
N ALA A 657 -31.04 -34.93 37.91
CA ALA A 657 -30.85 -35.01 39.36
C ALA A 657 -29.43 -34.66 39.85
N ALA A 658 -28.50 -34.36 38.94
CA ALA A 658 -27.10 -34.10 39.27
C ALA A 658 -26.44 -33.13 38.29
N ASN A 659 -25.36 -32.48 38.73
CA ASN A 659 -24.44 -31.81 37.83
C ASN A 659 -23.51 -32.88 37.23
N MET A 660 -23.53 -33.06 35.92
CA MET A 660 -22.79 -34.11 35.22
C MET A 660 -21.52 -33.56 34.59
N LEU A 661 -20.36 -34.07 35.00
CA LEU A 661 -19.06 -33.75 34.42
C LEU A 661 -18.58 -34.92 33.58
N PHE A 662 -18.50 -34.74 32.27
CA PHE A 662 -17.92 -35.71 31.34
C PHE A 662 -16.48 -35.30 31.06
N LEU A 663 -15.53 -36.16 31.42
CA LEU A 663 -14.09 -35.89 31.24
C LEU A 663 -13.52 -36.85 30.19
N GLU A 664 -12.90 -36.32 29.14
CA GLU A 664 -12.26 -37.13 28.12
C GLU A 664 -10.84 -37.51 28.56
N SER A 665 -10.68 -38.75 29.01
CA SER A 665 -9.43 -39.27 29.56
C SER A 665 -9.17 -40.67 29.00
N PRO A 666 -7.91 -41.07 28.72
CA PRO A 666 -6.65 -40.32 28.90
C PRO A 666 -6.45 -39.15 27.91
N ARG A 667 -5.32 -38.43 28.05
CA ARG A 667 -4.85 -37.47 27.02
C ARG A 667 -4.89 -38.10 25.62
N ASN A 668 -5.15 -37.29 24.59
CA ASN A 668 -5.34 -37.72 23.19
C ASN A 668 -6.61 -38.56 22.93
N VAL A 669 -7.55 -38.62 23.88
CA VAL A 669 -8.90 -39.16 23.66
C VAL A 669 -9.88 -38.04 23.39
N GLY A 670 -10.70 -38.21 22.35
CA GLY A 670 -11.68 -37.20 21.96
C GLY A 670 -11.02 -35.88 21.62
N PHE A 671 -11.40 -34.80 22.30
CA PHE A 671 -10.76 -33.49 22.14
C PHE A 671 -9.54 -33.27 23.06
N SER A 672 -9.27 -34.13 24.03
CA SER A 672 -8.09 -34.01 24.90
C SER A 672 -6.79 -34.07 24.11
N THR A 673 -5.77 -33.33 24.54
CA THR A 673 -4.51 -33.17 23.77
C THR A 673 -3.25 -33.18 24.64
N GLN A 674 -2.10 -33.39 24.00
CA GLN A 674 -0.78 -33.36 24.59
C GLN A 674 0.16 -32.47 23.78
N ASN A 675 0.83 -31.51 24.45
CA ASN A 675 1.94 -30.76 23.89
C ASN A 675 3.25 -31.54 24.09
N MET A 676 3.70 -32.18 23.01
CA MET A 676 4.90 -33.02 23.00
C MET A 676 6.21 -32.29 23.33
N SER A 677 6.26 -30.96 23.15
CA SER A 677 7.43 -30.16 23.52
C SER A 677 7.55 -29.96 25.04
N ILE A 678 6.44 -30.08 25.77
CA ILE A 678 6.38 -29.93 27.24
C ILE A 678 6.36 -31.29 27.92
N ASN A 679 5.56 -32.23 27.40
CA ASN A 679 5.47 -33.60 27.88
C ASN A 679 5.73 -34.59 26.74
N PRO A 680 6.96 -35.14 26.63
CA PRO A 680 7.28 -36.12 25.59
C PRO A 680 6.88 -37.56 25.95
N ASP A 681 6.22 -37.79 27.09
CA ASP A 681 5.84 -39.13 27.55
C ASP A 681 4.77 -39.78 26.65
N THR A 682 5.12 -40.92 26.06
CA THR A 682 4.26 -41.69 25.16
C THR A 682 3.61 -42.91 25.84
N VAL A 683 3.87 -43.13 27.13
CA VAL A 683 3.35 -44.29 27.86
C VAL A 683 1.95 -43.99 28.42
N TYR A 684 1.03 -44.92 28.19
CA TYR A 684 -0.31 -44.94 28.80
C TYR A 684 -0.40 -46.11 29.79
N ASN A 685 -0.80 -45.82 31.01
CA ASN A 685 -1.13 -46.82 32.02
C ASN A 685 -2.16 -46.25 33.00
N ASP A 686 -2.71 -47.13 33.83
CA ASP A 686 -3.83 -46.79 34.72
C ASP A 686 -3.43 -45.73 35.76
N GLU A 687 -2.23 -45.86 36.36
CA GLU A 687 -1.74 -44.93 37.38
C GLU A 687 -1.56 -43.52 36.82
N LYS A 688 -0.95 -43.39 35.64
CA LYS A 688 -0.75 -42.11 34.96
C LYS A 688 -2.08 -41.49 34.57
N THR A 689 -3.01 -42.29 34.04
CA THR A 689 -4.32 -41.81 33.59
C THR A 689 -5.17 -41.33 34.77
N ALA A 690 -5.17 -42.08 35.87
CA ALA A 690 -5.84 -41.68 37.11
C ALA A 690 -5.23 -40.39 37.69
N TYR A 691 -3.89 -40.29 37.71
CA TYR A 691 -3.20 -39.09 38.20
C TYR A 691 -3.47 -37.85 37.34
N ASP A 692 -3.46 -38.01 36.01
CA ASP A 692 -3.76 -36.93 35.05
C ASP A 692 -5.20 -36.42 35.21
N SER A 693 -6.15 -37.36 35.35
CA SER A 693 -7.56 -37.06 35.61
C SER A 693 -7.76 -36.36 36.96
N MET A 694 -7.04 -36.77 38.00
CA MET A 694 -7.07 -36.12 39.31
C MET A 694 -6.57 -34.67 39.24
N LEU A 695 -5.52 -34.38 38.47
CA LEU A 695 -5.02 -33.01 38.27
C LEU A 695 -6.04 -32.16 37.51
N ALA A 696 -6.66 -32.71 36.47
CA ALA A 696 -7.72 -32.04 35.73
C ALA A 696 -8.92 -31.70 36.66
N LEU A 697 -9.32 -32.61 37.55
CA LEU A 697 -10.38 -32.34 38.53
C LEU A 697 -9.98 -31.26 39.55
N LYS A 698 -8.71 -31.21 39.96
CA LYS A 698 -8.22 -30.13 40.82
C LYS A 698 -8.30 -28.78 40.11
N ASP A 699 -7.90 -28.72 38.85
CA ASP A 699 -8.02 -27.52 38.02
C ASP A 699 -9.48 -27.13 37.81
N PHE A 700 -10.37 -28.10 37.57
CA PHE A 700 -11.82 -27.89 37.45
C PHE A 700 -12.39 -27.16 38.66
N LEU A 701 -12.01 -27.55 39.88
CA LEU A 701 -12.47 -26.90 41.12
C LEU A 701 -11.93 -25.47 41.29
N THR A 702 -10.89 -25.08 40.56
CA THR A 702 -10.47 -23.67 40.48
C THR A 702 -11.34 -22.86 39.52
N VAL A 703 -11.85 -23.50 38.45
CA VAL A 703 -12.76 -22.89 37.48
C VAL A 703 -14.18 -22.78 38.03
N PHE A 704 -14.63 -23.80 38.76
CA PHE A 704 -15.96 -23.90 39.36
C PHE A 704 -15.90 -24.09 40.87
N PRO A 705 -15.49 -23.06 41.63
CA PRO A 705 -15.26 -23.15 43.07
C PRO A 705 -16.53 -23.48 43.88
N GLU A 706 -17.72 -23.27 43.32
CA GLU A 706 -19.02 -23.61 43.92
C GLU A 706 -19.24 -25.12 44.12
N TYR A 707 -18.44 -25.98 43.48
CA TYR A 707 -18.45 -27.42 43.71
C TYR A 707 -17.50 -27.86 44.84
N ASN A 708 -16.72 -26.95 45.44
CA ASN A 708 -15.92 -27.29 46.61
C ASN A 708 -16.82 -27.66 47.79
N GLY A 709 -16.57 -28.83 48.39
CA GLY A 709 -17.40 -29.37 49.47
C GLY A 709 -18.75 -29.94 49.03
N ARG A 710 -19.03 -29.99 47.72
CA ARG A 710 -20.21 -30.67 47.16
C ARG A 710 -20.11 -32.18 47.37
N GLN A 711 -21.23 -32.86 47.54
CA GLN A 711 -21.26 -34.32 47.38
C GLN A 711 -20.79 -34.67 45.96
N PHE A 712 -19.74 -35.48 45.89
CA PHE A 712 -19.06 -35.82 44.64
C PHE A 712 -19.04 -37.34 44.46
N PHE A 713 -19.50 -37.79 43.29
CA PHE A 713 -19.51 -39.19 42.90
C PHE A 713 -18.66 -39.38 41.66
N VAL A 714 -17.92 -40.49 41.62
CA VAL A 714 -17.18 -40.92 40.43
C VAL A 714 -17.84 -42.19 39.94
N THR A 715 -18.18 -42.20 38.66
CA THR A 715 -18.86 -43.32 38.00
C THR A 715 -18.30 -43.50 36.59
N GLY A 716 -18.52 -44.67 36.02
CA GLY A 716 -18.18 -44.97 34.64
C GLY A 716 -18.85 -46.26 34.18
N GLU A 717 -18.59 -46.60 32.93
CA GLU A 717 -19.04 -47.84 32.27
C GLU A 717 -18.24 -49.08 32.71
#